data_AF-A0A093VR35-F1
#
_entry.id   AF-A0A093VR35-F1
#
_cell.length_a   1.000
_cell.length_b   1.000
_cell.length_c   1.000
_cell.angle_alpha   90.00
_cell.angle_beta   90.00
_cell.angle_gamma   90.00
#
_symmetry.space_group_name_H-M   'P 1'
#
loop_
_entity.id
_entity.type
_entity.pdbx_description
1 polymer ?
#
loop_
_entity_poly.entity_id
_entity_poly.type
_entity_poly.pdbx_seq_one_letter_code
_entity_poly.pdbx_strand_id
1 'polypeptide(L)'
;MATIPVIVKHQGKRYDVELDPSSNGETFKFQLYSLTGVEPERQKILVKGGQLKDDTELSTLKAKPGQTFMMMGTPSGADGSAILARPKETVKFVEDMTEAEAARAEGATPAGLQNLGNTCYLNSTLQTLRGIPELQQELSRYSSTGSNGASRLGDLSTLGLGGLGASSDLTGSLRDLYKQMSETQEGFPPLMFLNVLRNTFPQFAQKAQNGHGYAQQDAEEAWSQILTQLRQKLRVKDGEIETSFVDKYMSGRFESTLECDEPAAKEAGEEPVSSSDVFLKLDCHIDKDINHLVDGIKAGLEEKIEKLSAVLDRDATYTKKSSIARLPKYLTVHFVRFFWKRDSQKKAKIMRKVTFPTELDVVEFCTDELKKRLIPVRDKVREIRKDEEDAERARKRQKLAHRQEEDRKANAESGQPAEPLQKKKKAEEAEASKSSDRDGDTAMDDVFKSDEEYEAERRAAILKAKQELFELIDPSLAIDDGSNQSGLYELRGVITHQGASADSGHYTAYVKKQGRLVDDARAPNGKRREDDGKWWWFNDDKVTEVDAEKIESLSGGAPQGLPVLAGGEETKMLHASRIPFNALPSLRGVSRSLRRDLIPSQLTSTIVRNSTTYAGNNNQRTLQSKWTRRIFWGLLFGSLGYYTGKLGIDSFFHPAEPGSKQDAKLLEYARKLADLLPYVQKLRLDPMYDEWDAYEDITDADKERRLTSGPLKGSRGLAYQRIFWNDVQKVCVNIVRFGDSTEGWPKIVHGGLLATVLDETLGRVAIRSVPAHTGVTAHLDVTYYSPVVGGAFYNVIATLDKERSTDRKSYVTAVLVDQKGKICCKGEALFVVPKNIPLRPLVERF
;
A
#
# COMPACT_ATOMS: atom_id res chain seq x y z
N MET A 1 17.28 -72.63 14.21
CA MET A 1 18.34 -72.84 13.20
C MET A 1 19.45 -71.83 13.50
N ALA A 2 20.72 -72.15 13.21
CA ALA A 2 21.83 -71.30 13.61
C ALA A 2 21.84 -69.97 12.84
N THR A 3 21.93 -68.84 13.56
CA THR A 3 22.19 -67.53 12.94
C THR A 3 23.56 -67.54 12.28
N ILE A 4 23.67 -66.95 11.09
CA ILE A 4 24.90 -66.96 10.30
C ILE A 4 25.58 -65.60 10.47
N PRO A 5 26.80 -65.50 11.04
CA PRO A 5 27.51 -64.23 11.16
C PRO A 5 28.00 -63.77 9.77
N VAL A 6 27.69 -62.54 9.40
CA VAL A 6 28.00 -61.94 8.09
C VAL A 6 28.59 -60.54 8.29
N ILE A 7 29.48 -60.11 7.39
CA ILE A 7 30.14 -58.81 7.47
C ILE A 7 29.54 -57.84 6.45
N VAL A 8 28.97 -56.72 6.88
CA VAL A 8 28.47 -55.67 5.98
C VAL A 8 29.45 -54.50 5.94
N LYS A 9 29.91 -54.14 4.74
CA LYS A 9 30.80 -52.99 4.50
C LYS A 9 30.00 -51.79 4.00
N HIS A 10 30.11 -50.68 4.70
CA HIS A 10 29.51 -49.40 4.33
C HIS A 10 30.49 -48.25 4.56
N GLN A 11 30.75 -47.43 3.54
CA GLN A 11 31.68 -46.28 3.59
C GLN A 11 33.02 -46.56 4.29
N GLY A 12 33.62 -47.73 4.00
CA GLY A 12 34.92 -48.14 4.57
C GLY A 12 34.87 -48.75 5.97
N LYS A 13 33.74 -48.70 6.69
CA LYS A 13 33.53 -49.36 7.99
C LYS A 13 32.94 -50.76 7.81
N ARG A 14 33.36 -51.70 8.67
CA ARG A 14 32.89 -53.10 8.69
C ARG A 14 31.96 -53.29 9.89
N TYR A 15 30.78 -53.85 9.65
CA TYR A 15 29.78 -54.17 10.67
C TYR A 15 29.52 -55.68 10.65
N ASP A 16 29.71 -56.34 11.78
CA ASP A 16 29.41 -57.77 11.92
C ASP A 16 27.95 -57.90 12.34
N VAL A 17 27.13 -58.54 11.50
CA VAL A 17 25.68 -58.66 11.65
C VAL A 17 25.29 -60.12 11.54
N GLU A 18 24.46 -60.59 12.47
CA GLU A 18 23.90 -61.94 12.43
C GLU A 18 22.72 -61.98 11.46
N LEU A 19 22.81 -62.87 10.47
CA LEU A 19 21.78 -63.09 9.47
C LEU A 19 20.95 -64.31 9.85
N ASP A 20 19.65 -64.09 10.09
CA ASP A 20 18.70 -65.16 10.37
C ASP A 20 18.07 -65.68 9.06
N PRO A 21 18.28 -66.95 8.67
CA PRO A 21 17.79 -67.51 7.41
C PRO A 21 16.26 -67.59 7.29
N SER A 22 15.52 -67.48 8.41
CA SER A 22 14.04 -67.48 8.44
C SER A 22 13.40 -66.11 8.18
N SER A 23 14.20 -65.05 8.09
CA SER A 23 13.71 -63.67 7.99
C SER A 23 13.73 -63.12 6.55
N ASN A 24 12.98 -62.04 6.31
CA ASN A 24 12.84 -61.41 4.99
C ASN A 24 13.94 -60.34 4.76
N GLY A 25 14.19 -60.02 3.48
CA GLY A 25 15.15 -58.97 3.09
C GLY A 25 14.88 -57.60 3.72
N GLU A 26 13.61 -57.28 3.97
CA GLU A 26 13.18 -56.05 4.64
C GLU A 26 13.65 -55.95 6.10
N THR A 27 13.50 -57.03 6.88
CA THR A 27 13.96 -57.07 8.29
C THR A 27 15.48 -56.88 8.41
N PHE A 28 16.24 -57.39 7.44
CA PHE A 28 17.69 -57.19 7.38
C PHE A 28 18.07 -55.74 7.05
N LYS A 29 17.29 -55.04 6.20
CA LYS A 29 17.50 -53.60 5.92
C LYS A 29 17.19 -52.72 7.13
N PHE A 30 16.16 -53.04 7.93
CA PHE A 30 15.86 -52.31 9.16
C PHE A 30 16.96 -52.47 10.24
N GLN A 31 17.53 -53.67 10.36
CA GLN A 31 18.66 -53.90 11.25
C GLN A 31 19.89 -53.08 10.82
N LEU A 32 20.12 -52.96 9.50
CA LEU A 32 21.18 -52.11 8.95
C LEU A 32 20.88 -50.61 9.08
N TYR A 33 19.61 -50.18 9.05
CA TYR A 33 19.23 -48.79 9.31
C TYR A 33 19.62 -48.37 10.73
N SER A 34 19.37 -49.23 11.72
CA SER A 34 19.73 -48.96 13.12
C SER A 34 21.25 -48.80 13.32
N LEU A 35 22.07 -49.46 12.50
CA LEU A 35 23.53 -49.41 12.60
C LEU A 35 24.18 -48.33 11.71
N THR A 36 23.55 -47.95 10.59
CA THR A 36 24.15 -47.06 9.57
C THR A 36 23.43 -45.73 9.39
N GLY A 37 22.20 -45.58 9.88
CA GLY A 37 21.38 -44.37 9.74
C GLY A 37 20.87 -44.11 8.31
N VAL A 38 21.00 -45.07 7.40
CA VAL A 38 20.52 -44.98 6.01
C VAL A 38 19.13 -45.61 5.89
N GLU A 39 18.10 -44.86 5.51
CA GLU A 39 16.72 -45.37 5.41
C GLU A 39 16.60 -46.59 4.46
N PRO A 40 15.79 -47.62 4.79
CA PRO A 40 15.68 -48.88 4.03
C PRO A 40 15.43 -48.72 2.51
N GLU A 41 14.69 -47.70 2.09
CA GLU A 41 14.40 -47.40 0.68
C GLU A 41 15.63 -46.95 -0.11
N ARG A 42 16.60 -46.33 0.58
CA ARG A 42 17.86 -45.82 -0.01
C ARG A 42 19.02 -46.79 0.16
N GLN A 43 18.79 -47.96 0.76
CA GLN A 43 19.80 -49.00 0.93
C GLN A 43 19.86 -49.92 -0.30
N LYS A 44 21.01 -49.91 -0.98
CA LYS A 44 21.34 -50.89 -2.02
C LYS A 44 22.37 -51.88 -1.49
N ILE A 45 21.90 -53.07 -1.12
CA ILE A 45 22.73 -54.17 -0.63
C ILE A 45 23.06 -55.10 -1.79
N LEU A 46 24.36 -55.22 -2.09
CA LEU A 46 24.88 -56.10 -3.13
C LEU A 46 25.35 -57.42 -2.51
N VAL A 47 24.72 -58.51 -2.95
CA VAL A 47 25.07 -59.89 -2.58
C VAL A 47 25.59 -60.63 -3.82
N LYS A 48 26.33 -61.73 -3.62
CA LYS A 48 26.97 -62.48 -4.72
C LYS A 48 25.91 -63.23 -5.54
N GLY A 49 25.25 -62.53 -6.46
CA GLY A 49 24.12 -63.01 -7.25
C GLY A 49 23.08 -61.94 -7.62
N GLY A 50 23.15 -60.73 -7.06
CA GLY A 50 22.23 -59.64 -7.42
C GLY A 50 22.03 -58.60 -6.32
N GLN A 51 21.07 -57.70 -6.52
CA GLN A 51 20.59 -56.77 -5.48
C GLN A 51 19.55 -57.48 -4.61
N LEU A 52 19.67 -57.34 -3.28
CA LEU A 52 18.66 -57.86 -2.36
C LEU A 52 17.38 -57.02 -2.47
N LYS A 53 16.26 -57.66 -2.82
CA LYS A 53 14.92 -57.05 -2.81
C LYS A 53 14.19 -57.37 -1.50
N ASP A 54 13.21 -56.55 -1.16
CA ASP A 54 12.53 -56.60 0.14
C ASP A 54 11.80 -57.93 0.38
N ASP A 55 11.25 -58.52 -0.68
CA ASP A 55 10.48 -59.77 -0.63
C ASP A 55 11.33 -61.06 -0.75
N THR A 56 12.67 -60.96 -0.72
CA THR A 56 13.54 -62.13 -0.90
C THR A 56 13.79 -62.85 0.43
N GLU A 57 13.40 -64.13 0.53
CA GLU A 57 13.72 -64.97 1.69
C GLU A 57 15.23 -65.22 1.80
N LEU A 58 15.79 -65.01 2.99
CA LEU A 58 17.23 -65.08 3.23
C LEU A 58 17.80 -66.50 3.19
N SER A 59 16.94 -67.52 3.25
CA SER A 59 17.23 -68.95 3.06
C SER A 59 17.79 -69.26 1.65
N THR A 60 17.35 -68.51 0.63
CA THR A 60 17.76 -68.68 -0.77
C THR A 60 19.19 -68.22 -1.07
N LEU A 61 19.78 -67.41 -0.19
CA LEU A 61 21.07 -66.75 -0.41
C LEU A 61 22.29 -67.64 -0.11
N LYS A 62 22.10 -68.84 0.48
CA LYS A 62 23.16 -69.81 0.82
C LYS A 62 24.45 -69.14 1.34
N ALA A 63 24.31 -68.15 2.22
CA ALA A 63 25.42 -67.36 2.73
C ALA A 63 26.32 -68.20 3.63
N LYS A 64 27.64 -68.08 3.46
CA LYS A 64 28.62 -68.75 4.35
C LYS A 64 28.97 -67.84 5.54
N PRO A 65 29.29 -68.39 6.72
CA PRO A 65 29.78 -67.61 7.85
C PRO A 65 31.01 -66.76 7.45
N GLY A 66 30.96 -65.45 7.75
CA GLY A 66 32.01 -64.47 7.42
C GLY A 66 31.96 -63.89 6.00
N GLN A 67 30.90 -64.14 5.23
CA GLN A 67 30.75 -63.56 3.90
C GLN A 67 30.58 -62.03 3.98
N THR A 68 31.21 -61.30 3.06
CA THR A 68 31.13 -59.83 3.01
C THR A 68 30.04 -59.36 2.05
N PHE A 69 29.09 -58.55 2.54
CA PHE A 69 28.13 -57.81 1.73
C PHE A 69 28.50 -56.33 1.65
N MET A 70 28.20 -55.71 0.51
CA MET A 70 28.51 -54.30 0.28
C MET A 70 27.22 -53.50 0.27
N MET A 71 27.12 -52.50 1.15
CA MET A 71 25.95 -51.64 1.29
C MET A 71 26.28 -50.24 0.76
N MET A 72 25.49 -49.76 -0.19
CA MET A 72 25.55 -48.39 -0.70
C MET A 72 24.30 -47.61 -0.29
N GLY A 73 24.50 -46.36 0.13
CA GLY A 73 23.47 -45.41 0.53
C GLY A 73 24.10 -44.23 1.29
N THR A 74 23.41 -43.10 1.37
CA THR A 74 23.89 -41.91 2.11
C THR A 74 22.95 -41.68 3.30
N PRO A 75 23.45 -41.46 4.53
CA PRO A 75 22.60 -41.19 5.68
C PRO A 75 21.84 -39.88 5.48
N SER A 76 20.55 -39.85 5.82
CA SER A 76 19.66 -38.70 5.62
C SER A 76 20.04 -37.45 6.43
N GLY A 77 21.12 -37.48 7.22
CA GLY A 77 21.62 -36.37 8.03
C GLY A 77 22.91 -35.69 7.54
N ALA A 78 23.53 -36.15 6.44
CA ALA A 78 24.83 -35.61 6.00
C ALA A 78 24.75 -34.45 4.99
N ASP A 79 23.63 -34.30 4.28
CA ASP A 79 23.44 -33.27 3.26
C ASP A 79 22.35 -32.26 3.68
N GLY A 80 22.73 -31.28 4.48
CA GLY A 80 21.90 -30.13 4.87
C GLY A 80 21.58 -29.14 3.72
N SER A 81 21.71 -29.56 2.46
CA SER A 81 21.55 -28.70 1.28
C SER A 81 20.27 -28.97 0.47
N ALA A 82 19.47 -29.97 0.83
CA ALA A 82 18.31 -30.38 0.02
C ALA A 82 16.93 -30.05 0.62
N ILE A 83 16.82 -29.57 1.87
CA ILE A 83 15.51 -29.28 2.51
C ILE A 83 15.17 -27.78 2.58
N LEU A 84 16.13 -26.89 2.32
CA LEU A 84 15.87 -25.45 2.18
C LEU A 84 16.43 -24.97 0.84
N ALA A 85 15.73 -25.29 -0.24
CA ALA A 85 15.93 -24.56 -1.48
C ALA A 85 15.62 -23.08 -1.18
N ARG A 86 16.62 -22.22 -1.37
CA ARG A 86 16.44 -20.75 -1.37
C ARG A 86 15.17 -20.44 -2.19
N PRO A 87 14.25 -19.58 -1.71
CA PRO A 87 13.13 -19.14 -2.52
C PRO A 87 13.66 -18.77 -3.92
N LYS A 88 13.08 -19.35 -4.97
CA LYS A 88 13.54 -19.14 -6.36
C LYS A 88 13.53 -17.65 -6.72
N GLU A 89 12.71 -16.88 -6.04
CA GLU A 89 12.67 -15.42 -6.13
C GLU A 89 13.40 -14.83 -4.93
N THR A 90 14.48 -14.11 -5.20
CA THR A 90 15.15 -13.28 -4.21
C THR A 90 14.17 -12.25 -3.68
N VAL A 91 13.97 -12.17 -2.36
CA VAL A 91 13.23 -11.08 -1.72
C VAL A 91 13.85 -9.76 -2.18
N LYS A 92 13.13 -9.04 -3.04
CA LYS A 92 13.50 -7.70 -3.51
C LYS A 92 12.93 -6.71 -2.50
N PHE A 93 13.78 -5.85 -1.97
CA PHE A 93 13.35 -4.75 -1.11
C PHE A 93 12.71 -3.66 -1.98
N VAL A 94 11.83 -2.84 -1.39
CA VAL A 94 11.08 -1.78 -2.10
C VAL A 94 12.05 -0.78 -2.75
N GLU A 95 13.23 -0.62 -2.16
CA GLU A 95 14.33 0.24 -2.60
C GLU A 95 15.08 -0.30 -3.83
N ASP A 96 14.97 -1.60 -4.13
CA ASP A 96 15.60 -2.25 -5.29
C ASP A 96 14.60 -2.44 -6.47
N MET A 97 13.34 -2.04 -6.28
CA MET A 97 12.30 -2.09 -7.32
C MET A 97 12.38 -0.85 -8.19
N THR A 98 12.11 -0.99 -9.49
CA THR A 98 11.89 0.20 -10.33
C THR A 98 10.68 0.99 -9.80
N GLU A 99 10.65 2.32 -9.95
CA GLU A 99 9.54 3.16 -9.46
C GLU A 99 8.16 2.65 -9.95
N ALA A 100 8.10 2.12 -11.17
CA ALA A 100 6.90 1.49 -11.73
C ALA A 100 6.54 0.15 -11.11
N GLU A 101 7.52 -0.65 -10.68
CA GLU A 101 7.29 -1.88 -9.91
C GLU A 101 6.83 -1.52 -8.49
N ALA A 102 7.42 -0.50 -7.87
CA ALA A 102 7.02 -0.02 -6.54
C ALA A 102 5.61 0.58 -6.57
N ALA A 103 5.23 1.33 -7.60
CA ALA A 103 3.88 1.86 -7.78
C ALA A 103 2.82 0.76 -8.01
N ARG A 104 3.22 -0.38 -8.59
CA ARG A 104 2.37 -1.56 -8.80
C ARG A 104 2.41 -2.55 -7.63
N ALA A 105 3.28 -2.32 -6.65
CA ALA A 105 3.42 -3.19 -5.48
C ALA A 105 2.16 -3.15 -4.61
N GLU A 106 1.82 -4.32 -4.05
CA GLU A 106 0.61 -4.47 -3.24
C GLU A 106 0.75 -3.69 -1.91
N GLY A 107 -0.11 -2.68 -1.71
CA GLY A 107 -0.05 -1.77 -0.56
C GLY A 107 0.66 -0.44 -0.82
N ALA A 108 1.12 -0.19 -2.06
CA ALA A 108 1.66 1.10 -2.48
C ALA A 108 0.66 2.24 -2.27
N THR A 109 1.16 3.39 -1.84
CA THR A 109 0.37 4.63 -1.82
C THR A 109 0.05 5.05 -3.26
N PRO A 110 -1.23 5.22 -3.62
CA PRO A 110 -1.60 5.62 -4.97
C PRO A 110 -1.09 7.04 -5.27
N ALA A 111 -0.69 7.29 -6.52
CA ALA A 111 -0.23 8.62 -6.94
C ALA A 111 -1.29 9.72 -6.74
N GLY A 112 -0.86 10.83 -6.16
CA GLY A 112 -1.59 12.09 -6.12
C GLY A 112 -1.55 12.83 -7.45
N LEU A 113 -2.32 13.92 -7.57
CA LEU A 113 -2.32 14.81 -8.73
C LEU A 113 -1.86 16.21 -8.33
N GLN A 114 -0.81 16.71 -8.97
CA GLN A 114 -0.29 18.04 -8.65
C GLN A 114 -1.32 19.14 -8.98
N ASN A 115 -1.49 20.11 -8.09
CA ASN A 115 -2.34 21.27 -8.34
C ASN A 115 -1.64 22.25 -9.29
N LEU A 116 -2.27 22.54 -10.43
CA LEU A 116 -1.76 23.44 -11.48
C LEU A 116 -2.39 24.83 -11.38
N GLY A 117 -2.86 25.20 -10.19
CA GLY A 117 -3.54 26.46 -9.88
C GLY A 117 -5.05 26.34 -10.07
N ASN A 118 -5.79 26.29 -8.96
CA ASN A 118 -7.24 26.15 -8.91
C ASN A 118 -7.77 24.89 -9.65
N THR A 119 -6.97 23.83 -9.79
CA THR A 119 -7.37 22.58 -10.47
C THR A 119 -7.78 21.45 -9.53
N CYS A 120 -7.87 21.71 -8.22
CA CYS A 120 -8.24 20.70 -7.23
C CYS A 120 -9.63 20.09 -7.48
N TYR A 121 -10.58 20.85 -8.06
CA TYR A 121 -11.88 20.32 -8.49
C TYR A 121 -11.70 19.17 -9.49
N LEU A 122 -10.81 19.34 -10.47
CA LEU A 122 -10.54 18.34 -11.48
C LEU A 122 -9.78 17.15 -10.88
N ASN A 123 -8.79 17.41 -10.05
CA ASN A 123 -8.02 16.37 -9.37
C ASN A 123 -8.94 15.44 -8.56
N SER A 124 -9.86 16.01 -7.78
CA SER A 124 -10.82 15.24 -6.98
C SER A 124 -11.77 14.38 -7.82
N THR A 125 -12.28 14.91 -8.94
CA THR A 125 -13.13 14.21 -9.90
C THR A 125 -12.37 13.04 -10.55
N LEU A 126 -11.14 13.26 -11.01
CA LEU A 126 -10.31 12.25 -11.67
C LEU A 126 -9.93 11.09 -10.73
N GLN A 127 -9.60 11.39 -9.48
CA GLN A 127 -9.28 10.36 -8.47
C GLN A 127 -10.52 9.53 -8.10
N THR A 128 -11.70 10.16 -8.04
CA THR A 128 -12.95 9.46 -7.77
C THR A 128 -13.34 8.53 -8.93
N LEU A 129 -13.19 8.98 -10.19
CA LEU A 129 -13.42 8.15 -11.38
C LEU A 129 -12.41 6.99 -11.47
N ARG A 130 -11.17 7.19 -11.01
CA ARG A 130 -10.15 6.12 -10.92
C ARG A 130 -10.61 4.99 -9.99
N GLY A 131 -11.47 5.26 -9.01
CA GLY A 131 -12.01 4.24 -8.11
C GLY A 131 -12.83 3.14 -8.80
N ILE A 132 -13.27 3.35 -10.05
CA ILE A 132 -14.13 2.43 -10.82
C ILE A 132 -13.26 1.43 -11.62
N PRO A 133 -13.18 0.14 -11.24
CA PRO A 133 -12.30 -0.81 -11.90
C PRO A 133 -12.73 -1.15 -13.34
N GLU A 134 -14.02 -1.25 -13.63
CA GLU A 134 -14.52 -1.53 -14.99
C GLU A 134 -14.20 -0.38 -15.94
N LEU A 135 -14.23 0.86 -15.45
CA LEU A 135 -13.84 2.02 -16.25
C LEU A 135 -12.36 1.94 -16.64
N GLN A 136 -11.47 1.56 -15.71
CA GLN A 136 -10.05 1.38 -16.03
C GLN A 136 -9.82 0.27 -17.06
N GLN A 137 -10.54 -0.85 -16.93
CA GLN A 137 -10.43 -1.97 -17.88
C GLN A 137 -10.86 -1.54 -19.29
N GLU A 138 -12.00 -0.86 -19.42
CA GLU A 138 -12.48 -0.40 -20.72
C GLU A 138 -11.61 0.72 -21.30
N LEU A 139 -11.10 1.65 -20.48
CA LEU A 139 -10.12 2.64 -20.92
C LEU A 139 -8.82 2.00 -21.42
N SER A 140 -8.36 0.91 -20.79
CA SER A 140 -7.15 0.19 -21.22
C SER A 140 -7.32 -0.49 -22.58
N ARG A 141 -8.55 -0.91 -22.92
CA ARG A 141 -8.92 -1.50 -24.22
C ARG A 141 -9.16 -0.42 -25.28
N TYR A 142 -9.49 0.79 -24.87
CA TYR A 142 -9.76 1.89 -25.78
C TYR A 142 -8.51 2.29 -26.57
N SER A 143 -8.55 2.06 -27.88
CA SER A 143 -7.65 2.67 -28.85
C SER A 143 -8.42 3.72 -29.63
N SER A 144 -7.87 4.93 -29.75
CA SER A 144 -8.44 5.97 -30.61
C SER A 144 -8.36 5.53 -32.07
N THR A 145 -9.44 4.94 -32.59
CA THR A 145 -9.55 4.55 -33.99
C THR A 145 -9.78 5.80 -34.85
N GLY A 146 -8.71 6.34 -35.43
CA GLY A 146 -8.74 7.23 -36.60
C GLY A 146 -9.36 8.62 -36.43
N SER A 147 -8.52 9.64 -36.24
CA SER A 147 -8.78 10.95 -36.88
C SER A 147 -7.91 11.06 -38.14
N ASN A 148 -8.44 10.61 -39.27
CA ASN A 148 -7.99 11.02 -40.61
C ASN A 148 -8.36 12.49 -40.85
N GLY A 149 -7.78 13.38 -40.04
CA GLY A 149 -7.99 14.82 -40.12
C GLY A 149 -6.64 15.50 -40.06
N ALA A 150 -6.12 15.87 -41.23
CA ALA A 150 -4.97 16.75 -41.36
C ALA A 150 -5.21 18.03 -40.54
N SER A 151 -4.51 18.20 -39.41
CA SER A 151 -4.59 19.40 -38.59
C SER A 151 -3.31 19.59 -37.78
N ARG A 152 -2.33 20.26 -38.40
CA ARG A 152 -1.37 21.24 -37.82
C ARG A 152 -0.66 20.95 -36.48
N LEU A 153 -0.56 19.69 -36.05
CA LEU A 153 0.20 19.28 -34.85
C LEU A 153 1.33 18.28 -35.14
N GLY A 154 1.57 17.97 -36.41
CA GLY A 154 2.67 17.12 -36.86
C GLY A 154 4.07 17.73 -36.72
N ASP A 155 4.18 18.96 -36.20
CA ASP A 155 5.45 19.69 -36.08
C ASP A 155 6.12 19.56 -34.70
N LEU A 156 5.43 18.93 -33.73
CA LEU A 156 5.99 18.68 -32.40
C LEU A 156 6.72 17.32 -32.32
N SER A 157 6.45 16.41 -33.24
CA SER A 157 7.22 15.17 -33.40
C SER A 157 8.65 15.44 -33.88
N THR A 158 8.90 16.59 -34.51
CA THR A 158 10.22 17.07 -34.95
C THR A 158 11.14 17.47 -33.79
N LEU A 159 10.60 17.62 -32.57
CA LEU A 159 11.35 17.99 -31.35
C LEU A 159 11.72 16.80 -30.45
N GLY A 160 11.56 15.56 -30.92
CA GLY A 160 11.98 14.37 -30.15
C GLY A 160 11.06 14.00 -28.98
N LEU A 161 9.89 14.63 -28.85
CA LEU A 161 8.83 14.25 -27.90
C LEU A 161 7.84 13.20 -28.46
N GLY A 162 8.12 12.65 -29.65
CA GLY A 162 7.26 11.72 -30.39
C GLY A 162 7.13 10.30 -29.82
N GLY A 163 7.57 10.05 -28.58
CA GLY A 163 7.39 8.75 -27.89
C GLY A 163 6.14 8.66 -27.01
N LEU A 164 5.47 9.79 -26.76
CA LEU A 164 4.26 9.85 -25.96
C LEU A 164 3.09 10.05 -26.91
N GLY A 165 2.23 9.04 -27.05
CA GLY A 165 1.00 9.14 -27.84
C GLY A 165 0.10 10.23 -27.28
N ALA A 166 0.24 11.46 -27.76
CA ALA A 166 -0.68 12.54 -27.46
C ALA A 166 -1.98 12.27 -28.24
N SER A 167 -2.91 11.54 -27.64
CA SER A 167 -4.27 11.47 -28.18
C SER A 167 -4.88 12.88 -28.16
N SER A 168 -5.41 13.33 -29.28
CA SER A 168 -6.18 14.58 -29.39
C SER A 168 -7.57 14.51 -28.73
N ASP A 169 -7.96 13.33 -28.25
CA ASP A 169 -9.26 13.04 -27.64
C ASP A 169 -9.17 13.03 -26.10
N LEU A 170 -10.19 13.57 -25.43
CA LEU A 170 -10.27 13.62 -23.97
C LEU A 170 -10.23 12.22 -23.35
N THR A 171 -10.93 11.25 -23.98
CA THR A 171 -10.97 9.85 -23.50
C THR A 171 -9.61 9.17 -23.59
N GLY A 172 -8.84 9.45 -24.65
CA GLY A 172 -7.48 8.92 -24.79
C GLY A 172 -6.52 9.53 -23.77
N SER A 173 -6.63 10.84 -23.52
CA SER A 173 -5.78 11.52 -22.52
C SER A 173 -6.08 11.04 -21.11
N LEU A 174 -7.32 10.66 -20.81
CA LEU A 174 -7.71 10.04 -19.53
C LEU A 174 -7.08 8.66 -19.36
N ARG A 175 -7.10 7.82 -20.41
CA ARG A 175 -6.42 6.52 -20.42
C ARG A 175 -4.93 6.68 -20.15
N ASP A 176 -4.27 7.58 -20.87
CA ASP A 176 -2.82 7.78 -20.77
C ASP A 176 -2.43 8.35 -19.40
N LEU A 177 -3.25 9.26 -18.85
CA LEU A 177 -3.11 9.77 -17.49
C LEU A 177 -3.16 8.64 -16.46
N TYR A 178 -4.19 7.78 -16.51
CA TYR A 178 -4.33 6.68 -15.55
C TYR A 178 -3.23 5.62 -15.70
N LYS A 179 -2.74 5.39 -16.92
CA LYS A 179 -1.60 4.50 -17.14
C LYS A 179 -0.34 5.06 -16.49
N GLN A 180 -0.04 6.35 -16.69
CA GLN A 180 1.12 7.01 -16.09
C GLN A 180 1.02 7.07 -14.56
N MET A 181 -0.16 7.37 -14.01
CA MET A 181 -0.42 7.32 -12.57
C MET A 181 -0.33 5.91 -11.94
N SER A 182 -0.30 4.86 -12.75
CA SER A 182 -0.07 3.48 -12.29
C SER A 182 1.41 3.10 -12.26
N GLU A 183 2.27 3.94 -12.82
CA GLU A 183 3.72 3.73 -12.95
C GLU A 183 4.54 4.66 -12.04
N THR A 184 3.90 5.62 -11.37
CA THR A 184 4.54 6.55 -10.42
C THR A 184 3.86 6.50 -9.06
N GLN A 185 4.60 6.82 -8.00
CA GLN A 185 4.02 7.10 -6.68
C GLN A 185 4.00 8.61 -6.37
N GLU A 186 4.86 9.39 -7.03
CA GLU A 186 4.90 10.84 -6.88
C GLU A 186 3.69 11.54 -7.49
N GLY A 187 3.44 12.78 -7.04
CA GLY A 187 2.35 13.62 -7.53
C GLY A 187 2.48 13.91 -9.02
N PHE A 188 1.53 13.42 -9.82
CA PHE A 188 1.57 13.55 -11.27
C PHE A 188 0.87 14.84 -11.75
N PRO A 189 1.48 15.67 -12.60
CA PRO A 189 0.84 16.88 -13.14
C PRO A 189 -0.04 16.56 -14.38
N PRO A 190 -1.37 16.72 -14.32
CA PRO A 190 -2.28 16.37 -15.42
C PRO A 190 -2.33 17.44 -16.53
N LEU A 191 -1.18 17.93 -16.99
CA LEU A 191 -1.06 19.03 -17.96
C LEU A 191 -1.74 18.71 -19.30
N MET A 192 -1.49 17.52 -19.85
CA MET A 192 -2.03 17.12 -21.15
C MET A 192 -3.55 17.01 -21.11
N PHE A 193 -4.09 16.31 -20.12
CA PHE A 193 -5.53 16.16 -19.92
C PHE A 193 -6.22 17.53 -19.72
N LEU A 194 -5.64 18.39 -18.88
CA LEU A 194 -6.20 19.71 -18.60
C LEU A 194 -6.24 20.62 -19.85
N ASN A 195 -5.21 20.55 -20.69
CA ASN A 195 -5.17 21.32 -21.94
C ASN A 195 -6.23 20.82 -22.94
N VAL A 196 -6.40 19.49 -23.06
CA VAL A 196 -7.47 18.91 -23.90
C VAL A 196 -8.84 19.32 -23.35
N LEU A 197 -9.07 19.21 -22.04
CA LEU A 197 -10.33 19.60 -21.39
C LEU A 197 -10.69 21.07 -21.67
N ARG A 198 -9.72 21.99 -21.54
CA ARG A 198 -9.92 23.42 -21.81
C ARG A 198 -10.20 23.72 -23.28
N ASN A 199 -9.63 22.94 -24.20
CA ASN A 199 -9.88 23.09 -25.63
C ASN A 199 -11.27 22.56 -26.02
N THR A 200 -11.69 21.43 -25.43
CA THR A 200 -13.03 20.85 -25.67
C THR A 200 -14.12 21.68 -25.01
N PHE A 201 -13.86 22.21 -23.81
CA PHE A 201 -14.81 22.95 -22.99
C PHE A 201 -14.19 24.28 -22.52
N PRO A 202 -14.36 25.38 -23.28
CA PRO A 202 -13.77 26.68 -22.98
C PRO A 202 -14.18 27.29 -21.63
N GLN A 203 -15.26 26.80 -21.01
CA GLN A 203 -15.67 27.18 -19.65
C GLN A 203 -14.56 26.96 -18.61
N PHE A 204 -13.78 25.87 -18.73
CA PHE A 204 -12.66 25.58 -17.82
C PHE A 204 -11.40 26.41 -18.13
N ALA A 205 -11.43 27.24 -19.19
CA ALA A 205 -10.39 28.18 -19.56
C ALA A 205 -10.68 29.62 -19.08
N GLN A 206 -11.79 29.85 -18.38
CA GLN A 206 -12.09 31.15 -17.78
C GLN A 206 -10.98 31.58 -16.80
N LYS A 207 -10.65 32.87 -16.81
CA LYS A 207 -9.62 33.44 -15.94
C LYS A 207 -10.22 33.87 -14.60
N ALA A 208 -9.44 33.73 -13.53
CA ALA A 208 -9.84 34.20 -12.22
C ALA A 208 -10.04 35.72 -12.22
N GLN A 209 -10.96 36.21 -11.38
CA GLN A 209 -11.27 37.64 -11.24
C GLN A 209 -10.05 38.49 -10.87
N ASN A 210 -9.02 37.87 -10.28
CA ASN A 210 -7.79 38.49 -9.83
C ASN A 210 -6.73 38.62 -10.95
N GLY A 211 -7.03 38.21 -12.18
CA GLY A 211 -6.15 38.32 -13.36
C GLY A 211 -4.96 37.35 -13.40
N HIS A 212 -4.65 36.68 -12.28
CA HIS A 212 -3.59 35.68 -12.17
C HIS A 212 -4.17 34.25 -12.28
N GLY A 213 -3.93 33.60 -13.41
CA GLY A 213 -4.28 32.18 -13.62
C GLY A 213 -5.74 31.92 -14.01
N TYR A 214 -6.11 30.64 -14.01
CA TYR A 214 -7.44 30.16 -14.35
C TYR A 214 -8.38 30.20 -13.13
N ALA A 215 -9.66 30.41 -13.36
CA ALA A 215 -10.70 30.37 -12.34
C ALA A 215 -10.92 28.94 -11.84
N GLN A 216 -11.27 28.82 -10.55
CA GLN A 216 -11.80 27.59 -9.99
C GLN A 216 -13.20 27.34 -10.55
N GLN A 217 -13.51 26.07 -10.81
CA GLN A 217 -14.80 25.64 -11.38
C GLN A 217 -15.45 24.59 -10.48
N ASP A 218 -16.70 24.23 -10.78
CA ASP A 218 -17.40 23.18 -10.05
C ASP A 218 -16.92 21.79 -10.47
N ALA A 219 -16.66 20.93 -9.47
CA ALA A 219 -16.36 19.52 -9.69
C ALA A 219 -17.53 18.75 -10.30
N GLU A 220 -18.78 19.15 -10.03
CA GLU A 220 -19.97 18.54 -10.66
C GLU A 220 -19.99 18.80 -12.16
N GLU A 221 -19.71 20.04 -12.55
CA GLU A 221 -19.66 20.39 -13.97
C GLU A 221 -18.53 19.63 -14.68
N ALA A 222 -17.35 19.54 -14.06
CA ALA A 222 -16.25 18.72 -14.57
C ALA A 222 -16.64 17.23 -14.69
N TRP A 223 -17.30 16.66 -13.68
CA TRP A 223 -17.78 15.28 -13.69
C TRP A 223 -18.77 15.02 -14.83
N SER A 224 -19.79 15.86 -14.95
CA SER A 224 -20.83 15.76 -15.99
C SER A 224 -20.27 15.88 -17.41
N GLN A 225 -19.30 16.78 -17.63
CA GLN A 225 -18.66 16.94 -18.94
C GLN A 225 -17.76 15.74 -19.29
N ILE A 226 -16.99 15.23 -18.33
CA ILE A 226 -16.16 14.03 -18.53
C ILE A 226 -17.04 12.82 -18.85
N LEU A 227 -18.13 12.60 -18.10
CA LEU A 227 -19.07 11.51 -18.37
C LEU A 227 -19.75 11.63 -19.73
N THR A 228 -20.08 12.84 -20.18
CA THR A 228 -20.67 13.05 -21.51
C THR A 228 -19.71 12.63 -22.62
N GLN A 229 -18.42 12.95 -22.49
CA GLN A 229 -17.39 12.51 -23.45
C GLN A 229 -17.19 10.99 -23.42
N LEU A 230 -17.14 10.40 -22.21
CA LEU A 230 -17.06 8.95 -22.05
C LEU A 230 -18.26 8.23 -22.65
N ARG A 231 -19.47 8.78 -22.49
CA ARG A 231 -20.70 8.23 -23.07
C ARG A 231 -20.66 8.22 -24.61
N GLN A 232 -20.07 9.23 -25.22
CA GLN A 232 -19.98 9.31 -26.69
C GLN A 232 -18.93 8.34 -27.26
N LYS A 233 -17.78 8.22 -26.59
CA LYS A 233 -16.57 7.57 -27.13
C LYS A 233 -16.33 6.14 -26.65
N LEU A 234 -16.71 5.82 -25.42
CA LEU A 234 -16.47 4.51 -24.81
C LEU A 234 -17.68 3.59 -25.08
N ARG A 235 -17.59 2.82 -26.16
CA ARG A 235 -18.60 1.82 -26.57
C ARG A 235 -18.14 0.43 -26.13
N VAL A 236 -19.03 -0.28 -25.43
CA VAL A 236 -18.84 -1.67 -24.99
C VAL A 236 -19.63 -2.58 -25.94
N LYS A 237 -18.97 -3.61 -26.43
CA LYS A 237 -19.60 -4.68 -27.23
C LYS A 237 -19.94 -5.85 -26.32
N ASP A 238 -21.22 -6.09 -26.08
CA ASP A 238 -21.71 -7.32 -25.48
C ASP A 238 -22.53 -8.09 -26.51
N GLY A 239 -21.89 -9.07 -27.16
CA GLY A 239 -22.51 -9.78 -28.28
C GLY A 239 -22.77 -8.87 -29.48
N GLU A 240 -24.03 -8.81 -29.95
CA GLU A 240 -24.45 -8.00 -31.10
C GLU A 240 -24.86 -6.56 -30.74
N ILE A 241 -25.00 -6.22 -29.46
CA ILE A 241 -25.49 -4.89 -29.04
C ILE A 241 -24.32 -4.00 -28.62
N GLU A 242 -24.10 -2.91 -29.35
CA GLU A 242 -23.17 -1.85 -28.98
C GLU A 242 -23.85 -0.84 -28.05
N THR A 243 -23.49 -0.85 -26.76
CA THR A 243 -23.97 0.13 -25.79
C THR A 243 -22.84 1.00 -25.28
N SER A 244 -23.12 2.24 -24.88
CA SER A 244 -22.11 3.07 -24.22
C SER A 244 -21.84 2.56 -22.80
N PHE A 245 -20.58 2.60 -22.37
CA PHE A 245 -20.19 2.20 -21.00
C PHE A 245 -21.04 2.91 -19.94
N VAL A 246 -21.22 4.23 -20.10
CA VAL A 246 -21.99 5.07 -19.18
C VAL A 246 -23.46 4.64 -19.15
N ASP A 247 -24.05 4.34 -20.31
CA ASP A 247 -25.44 3.87 -20.38
C ASP A 247 -25.60 2.48 -19.74
N LYS A 248 -24.61 1.60 -19.91
CA LYS A 248 -24.64 0.26 -19.30
C LYS A 248 -24.52 0.32 -17.77
N TYR A 249 -23.49 0.97 -17.24
CA TYR A 249 -23.11 0.86 -15.82
C TYR A 249 -23.51 2.03 -14.93
N MET A 250 -23.74 3.22 -15.49
CA MET A 250 -23.98 4.46 -14.72
C MET A 250 -25.35 5.10 -14.99
N SER A 251 -26.12 4.61 -15.97
CA SER A 251 -27.45 5.14 -16.26
C SER A 251 -28.57 4.35 -15.57
N GLY A 252 -29.46 5.09 -14.90
CA GLY A 252 -30.73 4.58 -14.40
C GLY A 252 -31.90 5.05 -15.26
N ARG A 253 -33.08 4.46 -15.03
CA ARG A 253 -34.35 4.91 -15.64
C ARG A 253 -35.33 5.29 -14.54
N PHE A 254 -35.95 6.45 -14.70
CA PHE A 254 -37.11 6.87 -13.94
C PHE A 254 -38.38 6.56 -14.72
N GLU A 255 -39.39 6.13 -13.99
CA GLU A 255 -40.78 6.16 -14.41
C GLU A 255 -41.47 7.24 -13.59
N SER A 256 -41.97 8.26 -14.27
CA SER A 256 -42.55 9.44 -13.64
C SER A 256 -44.03 9.52 -13.93
N THR A 257 -44.83 9.83 -12.92
CA THR A 257 -46.26 10.10 -13.06
C THR A 257 -46.51 11.58 -12.79
N LEU A 258 -47.10 12.27 -13.76
CA LEU A 258 -47.50 13.67 -13.64
C LEU A 258 -48.98 13.75 -13.27
N GLU A 259 -49.28 14.31 -12.10
CA GLU A 259 -50.64 14.50 -11.60
C GLU A 259 -50.92 16.00 -11.36
N CYS A 260 -52.12 16.47 -11.69
CA CYS A 260 -52.56 17.82 -11.34
C CYS A 260 -52.93 17.88 -9.85
N ASP A 261 -52.47 18.88 -9.11
CA ASP A 261 -52.77 19.02 -7.67
C ASP A 261 -54.20 19.56 -7.42
N GLU A 262 -54.83 20.17 -8.44
CA GLU A 262 -56.15 20.78 -8.29
C GLU A 262 -57.29 19.75 -8.35
N PRO A 263 -58.17 19.70 -7.32
CA PRO A 263 -59.26 18.71 -7.28
C PRO A 263 -60.28 18.91 -8.42
N ALA A 264 -60.46 20.15 -8.89
CA ALA A 264 -61.34 20.47 -10.03
C ALA A 264 -60.85 19.85 -11.35
N ALA A 265 -59.55 19.69 -11.54
CA ALA A 265 -58.99 19.02 -12.72
C ALA A 265 -59.14 17.50 -12.66
N LYS A 266 -58.99 16.91 -11.46
CA LYS A 266 -59.20 15.47 -11.23
C LYS A 266 -60.66 15.07 -11.44
N GLU A 267 -61.59 15.90 -10.96
CA GLU A 267 -63.04 15.69 -11.16
C GLU A 267 -63.48 15.90 -12.62
N ALA A 268 -62.74 16.72 -13.38
CA ALA A 268 -62.98 16.97 -14.79
C ALA A 268 -62.33 15.94 -15.75
N GLY A 269 -61.68 14.90 -15.21
CA GLY A 269 -61.21 13.75 -15.98
C GLY A 269 -59.76 13.81 -16.50
N GLU A 270 -58.89 14.65 -15.93
CA GLU A 270 -57.46 14.60 -16.26
C GLU A 270 -56.79 13.34 -15.67
N GLU A 271 -56.35 12.42 -16.53
CA GLU A 271 -55.63 11.21 -16.13
C GLU A 271 -54.12 11.48 -15.92
N PRO A 272 -53.46 10.78 -14.98
CA PRO A 272 -52.02 10.90 -14.76
C PRO A 272 -51.22 10.49 -15.99
N VAL A 273 -50.25 11.32 -16.42
CA VAL A 273 -49.38 11.01 -17.55
C VAL A 273 -48.12 10.32 -17.06
N SER A 274 -47.88 9.08 -17.50
CA SER A 274 -46.64 8.35 -17.24
C SER A 274 -45.57 8.66 -18.29
N SER A 275 -44.35 9.04 -17.88
CA SER A 275 -43.19 9.24 -18.75
C SER A 275 -41.98 8.46 -18.24
N SER A 276 -41.13 7.97 -19.16
CA SER A 276 -39.88 7.28 -18.82
C SER A 276 -38.69 8.15 -19.18
N ASP A 277 -37.88 8.52 -18.19
CA ASP A 277 -36.70 9.39 -18.34
C ASP A 277 -35.40 8.64 -17.94
N VAL A 278 -34.27 8.93 -18.59
CA VAL A 278 -32.96 8.34 -18.24
C VAL A 278 -32.18 9.33 -17.36
N PHE A 279 -31.57 8.84 -16.28
CA PHE A 279 -30.74 9.67 -15.39
C PHE A 279 -29.33 9.10 -15.20
N LEU A 280 -28.36 9.98 -14.98
CA LEU A 280 -26.95 9.63 -14.69
C LEU A 280 -26.54 9.96 -13.26
N LYS A 281 -27.33 10.78 -12.57
CA LYS A 281 -27.12 11.23 -11.20
C LYS A 281 -28.48 11.38 -10.50
N LEU A 282 -28.49 11.17 -9.19
CA LEU A 282 -29.60 11.52 -8.31
C LEU A 282 -29.27 12.84 -7.63
N ASP A 283 -30.12 13.84 -7.81
CA ASP A 283 -29.99 15.11 -7.13
C ASP A 283 -30.62 15.01 -5.73
N CYS A 284 -29.82 15.34 -4.71
CA CYS A 284 -30.25 15.46 -3.32
C CYS A 284 -30.48 16.94 -3.04
N HIS A 285 -31.74 17.35 -2.97
CA HIS A 285 -32.12 18.69 -2.55
C HIS A 285 -32.04 18.82 -1.04
N ILE A 286 -31.51 19.95 -0.56
CA ILE A 286 -31.28 20.19 0.87
C ILE A 286 -32.08 21.42 1.25
N ASP A 287 -33.14 21.20 2.02
CA ASP A 287 -33.96 22.27 2.59
C ASP A 287 -33.72 22.39 4.12
N LYS A 288 -34.39 23.35 4.75
CA LYS A 288 -34.33 23.63 6.19
C LYS A 288 -34.82 22.48 7.07
N ASP A 289 -35.53 21.51 6.51
CA ASP A 289 -36.09 20.39 7.29
C ASP A 289 -35.32 19.08 7.06
N ILE A 290 -34.38 19.07 6.10
CA ILE A 290 -33.68 17.85 5.65
C ILE A 290 -32.38 17.67 6.43
N ASN A 291 -32.27 16.55 7.17
CA ASN A 291 -31.08 16.19 7.96
C ASN A 291 -30.39 14.92 7.45
N HIS A 292 -31.12 14.06 6.73
CA HIS A 292 -30.61 12.80 6.20
C HIS A 292 -30.64 12.81 4.67
N LEU A 293 -29.71 12.07 4.06
CA LEU A 293 -29.60 11.95 2.60
C LEU A 293 -30.88 11.37 1.96
N VAL A 294 -31.51 10.39 2.62
CA VAL A 294 -32.71 9.69 2.14
C VAL A 294 -33.86 10.68 1.90
N ASP A 295 -34.09 11.58 2.86
CA ASP A 295 -35.12 12.63 2.76
C ASP A 295 -34.82 13.61 1.62
N GLY A 296 -33.54 13.93 1.40
CA GLY A 296 -33.09 14.81 0.32
C GLY A 296 -33.25 14.21 -1.07
N ILE A 297 -33.09 12.88 -1.21
CA ILE A 297 -33.37 12.15 -2.45
C ILE A 297 -34.88 12.12 -2.68
N LYS A 298 -35.69 11.88 -1.65
CA LYS A 298 -37.15 11.90 -1.75
C LYS A 298 -37.68 13.24 -2.24
N ALA A 299 -37.14 14.34 -1.71
CA ALA A 299 -37.43 15.69 -2.17
C ALA A 299 -36.96 15.95 -3.62
N GLY A 300 -35.92 15.25 -4.10
CA GLY A 300 -35.45 15.29 -5.49
C GLY A 300 -36.31 14.50 -6.48
N LEU A 301 -37.10 13.53 -6.00
CA LEU A 301 -37.98 12.72 -6.84
C LEU A 301 -39.36 13.35 -7.06
N GLU A 302 -39.75 14.29 -6.19
CA GLU A 302 -40.99 15.05 -6.27
C GLU A 302 -40.72 16.47 -6.79
N GLU A 303 -41.14 16.75 -8.02
CA GLU A 303 -40.98 18.07 -8.65
C GLU A 303 -42.35 18.71 -8.88
N LYS A 304 -42.50 19.99 -8.52
CA LYS A 304 -43.69 20.78 -8.82
C LYS A 304 -43.47 21.63 -10.06
N ILE A 305 -44.34 21.47 -11.04
CA ILE A 305 -44.26 22.13 -12.34
C ILE A 305 -45.55 22.90 -12.59
N GLU A 306 -45.44 24.17 -13.00
CA GLU A 306 -46.58 24.95 -13.47
C GLU A 306 -46.78 24.69 -14.97
N LYS A 307 -47.97 24.22 -15.34
CA LYS A 307 -48.36 24.01 -16.74
C LYS A 307 -49.77 24.51 -16.97
N LEU A 308 -50.03 24.98 -18.18
CA LEU A 308 -51.37 25.30 -18.65
C LEU A 308 -52.19 24.00 -18.71
N SER A 309 -53.22 23.89 -17.87
CA SER A 309 -54.17 22.77 -17.91
C SER A 309 -55.09 22.94 -19.11
N ALA A 310 -55.19 21.92 -19.95
CA ALA A 310 -56.09 21.92 -21.10
C ALA A 310 -57.58 21.90 -20.69
N VAL A 311 -57.88 21.44 -19.47
CA VAL A 311 -59.24 21.31 -18.96
C VAL A 311 -59.69 22.55 -18.17
N LEU A 312 -58.78 23.19 -17.44
CA LEU A 312 -59.07 24.40 -16.67
C LEU A 312 -58.74 25.71 -17.39
N ASP A 313 -58.05 25.64 -18.54
CA ASP A 313 -57.58 26.78 -19.36
C ASP A 313 -56.84 27.86 -18.55
N ARG A 314 -56.08 27.41 -17.53
CA ARG A 314 -55.24 28.24 -16.68
C ARG A 314 -54.00 27.49 -16.23
N ASP A 315 -52.98 28.22 -15.79
CA ASP A 315 -51.79 27.63 -15.20
C ASP A 315 -52.17 26.94 -13.89
N ALA A 316 -52.01 25.62 -13.86
CA ALA A 316 -52.23 24.78 -12.71
C ALA A 316 -50.91 24.17 -12.24
N THR A 317 -50.85 23.83 -10.97
CA THR A 317 -49.69 23.16 -10.37
C THR A 317 -49.81 21.65 -10.56
N TYR A 318 -48.78 21.05 -11.16
CA TYR A 318 -48.67 19.61 -11.34
C TYR A 318 -47.53 19.07 -10.49
N THR A 319 -47.76 17.96 -9.80
CA THR A 319 -46.72 17.21 -9.09
C THR A 319 -46.25 16.06 -9.98
N LYS A 320 -44.98 16.10 -10.39
CA LYS A 320 -44.28 14.99 -11.04
C LYS A 320 -43.64 14.12 -9.94
N LYS A 321 -44.11 12.89 -9.79
CA LYS A 321 -43.49 11.89 -8.91
C LYS A 321 -42.66 10.94 -9.73
N SER A 322 -41.36 10.89 -9.49
CA SER A 322 -40.42 10.02 -10.20
C SER A 322 -40.05 8.81 -9.35
N SER A 323 -40.19 7.60 -9.88
CA SER A 323 -39.77 6.35 -9.23
C SER A 323 -38.71 5.64 -10.08
N ILE A 324 -37.75 4.97 -9.45
CA ILE A 324 -36.66 4.32 -10.18
C ILE A 324 -37.14 2.98 -10.74
N ALA A 325 -37.14 2.85 -12.07
CA ALA A 325 -37.51 1.64 -12.80
C ALA A 325 -36.29 0.75 -13.12
N ARG A 326 -35.10 1.34 -13.30
CA ARG A 326 -33.83 0.62 -13.49
C ARG A 326 -32.72 1.26 -12.68
N LEU A 327 -31.99 0.43 -11.92
CA LEU A 327 -30.87 0.83 -11.09
C LEU A 327 -29.53 0.58 -11.78
N PRO A 328 -28.62 1.58 -11.84
CA PRO A 328 -27.27 1.40 -12.37
C PRO A 328 -26.35 0.66 -11.38
N LYS A 329 -25.33 -0.05 -11.87
CA LYS A 329 -24.29 -0.64 -11.00
C LYS A 329 -23.56 0.40 -10.14
N TYR A 330 -23.35 1.57 -10.71
CA TYR A 330 -22.70 2.70 -10.09
C TYR A 330 -23.67 3.88 -9.97
N LEU A 331 -24.02 4.24 -8.75
CA LEU A 331 -24.93 5.34 -8.47
C LEU A 331 -24.15 6.58 -8.04
N THR A 332 -24.40 7.69 -8.73
CA THR A 332 -23.84 9.00 -8.36
C THR A 332 -24.94 9.83 -7.70
N VAL A 333 -24.71 10.26 -6.46
CA VAL A 333 -25.62 11.17 -5.75
C VAL A 333 -24.95 12.54 -5.65
N HIS A 334 -25.63 13.58 -6.13
CA HIS A 334 -25.16 14.95 -6.16
C HIS A 334 -25.88 15.79 -5.10
N PHE A 335 -25.12 16.45 -4.24
CA PHE A 335 -25.67 17.33 -3.21
C PHE A 335 -25.84 18.74 -3.79
N VAL A 336 -27.09 19.16 -4.01
CA VAL A 336 -27.42 20.48 -4.58
C VAL A 336 -27.27 21.57 -3.50
N ARG A 337 -26.02 21.83 -3.09
CA ARG A 337 -25.70 22.81 -2.03
C ARG A 337 -25.51 24.23 -2.56
N PHE A 338 -25.16 24.40 -3.83
CA PHE A 338 -24.95 25.73 -4.40
C PHE A 338 -26.24 26.28 -4.94
N PHE A 339 -26.60 27.49 -4.51
CA PHE A 339 -27.76 28.19 -5.02
C PHE A 339 -27.44 29.66 -5.21
N TRP A 340 -28.16 30.29 -6.13
CA TRP A 340 -28.07 31.73 -6.33
C TRP A 340 -28.96 32.45 -5.32
N LYS A 341 -28.37 33.17 -4.37
CA LYS A 341 -29.14 33.97 -3.42
C LYS A 341 -29.52 35.29 -4.08
N ARG A 342 -30.80 35.41 -4.47
CA ARG A 342 -31.36 36.61 -5.13
C ARG A 342 -31.15 37.89 -4.33
N ASP A 343 -31.26 37.84 -3.00
CA ASP A 343 -31.09 39.03 -2.15
C ASP A 343 -29.70 39.64 -2.22
N SER A 344 -28.66 38.79 -2.29
CA SER A 344 -27.26 39.23 -2.29
C SER A 344 -26.63 39.23 -3.67
N GLN A 345 -27.35 38.76 -4.71
CA GLN A 345 -26.85 38.55 -6.08
C GLN A 345 -25.48 37.85 -6.09
N LYS A 346 -25.38 36.80 -5.27
CA LYS A 346 -24.15 36.01 -5.07
C LYS A 346 -24.50 34.53 -5.02
N LYS A 347 -23.60 33.69 -5.54
CA LYS A 347 -23.63 32.25 -5.31
C LYS A 347 -23.37 32.00 -3.82
N ALA A 348 -24.30 31.31 -3.18
CA ALA A 348 -24.20 30.90 -1.79
C ALA A 348 -24.19 29.37 -1.70
N LYS A 349 -23.60 28.87 -0.62
CA LYS A 349 -23.54 27.43 -0.33
C LYS A 349 -24.34 27.11 0.92
N ILE A 350 -25.13 26.05 0.87
CA ILE A 350 -25.91 25.54 2.01
C ILE A 350 -24.97 24.74 2.91
N MET A 351 -24.65 25.31 4.08
CA MET A 351 -23.69 24.73 5.04
C MET A 351 -24.33 23.77 6.07
N ARG A 352 -25.53 23.26 5.78
CA ARG A 352 -26.28 22.41 6.71
C ARG A 352 -25.66 21.02 6.80
N LYS A 353 -25.63 20.45 8.01
CA LYS A 353 -25.25 19.05 8.22
C LYS A 353 -26.28 18.12 7.58
N VAL A 354 -25.83 17.25 6.69
CA VAL A 354 -26.66 16.18 6.11
C VAL A 354 -25.89 14.88 6.26
N THR A 355 -26.43 13.96 7.08
CA THR A 355 -25.81 12.66 7.30
C THR A 355 -26.09 11.74 6.12
N PHE A 356 -25.08 11.01 5.68
CA PHE A 356 -25.21 9.97 4.67
C PHE A 356 -24.76 8.63 5.26
N PRO A 357 -25.48 7.53 4.98
CA PRO A 357 -25.08 6.21 5.45
C PRO A 357 -23.93 5.65 4.62
N THR A 358 -23.12 4.77 5.21
CA THR A 358 -22.08 4.00 4.50
C THR A 358 -22.71 3.02 3.50
N GLU A 359 -23.88 2.51 3.83
CA GLU A 359 -24.71 1.66 2.98
C GLU A 359 -26.04 2.35 2.67
N LEU A 360 -26.33 2.53 1.38
CA LEU A 360 -27.56 3.14 0.91
C LEU A 360 -28.53 2.07 0.42
N ASP A 361 -29.70 2.00 1.05
CA ASP A 361 -30.84 1.24 0.58
C ASP A 361 -31.71 2.16 -0.30
N VAL A 362 -31.86 1.81 -1.58
CA VAL A 362 -32.68 2.59 -2.54
C VAL A 362 -34.00 1.91 -2.87
N VAL A 363 -34.33 0.78 -2.23
CA VAL A 363 -35.54 0.02 -2.55
C VAL A 363 -36.80 0.86 -2.30
N GLU A 364 -36.78 1.76 -1.32
CA GLU A 364 -37.91 2.67 -1.05
C GLU A 364 -38.27 3.55 -2.27
N PHE A 365 -37.27 3.96 -3.06
CA PHE A 365 -37.40 4.84 -4.22
C PHE A 365 -37.74 4.13 -5.54
N CYS A 366 -37.80 2.79 -5.52
CA CYS A 366 -38.03 1.99 -6.71
C CYS A 366 -39.53 1.85 -7.03
N THR A 367 -39.86 1.51 -8.28
CA THR A 367 -41.23 1.12 -8.66
C THR A 367 -41.66 -0.14 -7.93
N ASP A 368 -42.97 -0.34 -7.73
CA ASP A 368 -43.48 -1.51 -7.00
C ASP A 368 -43.14 -2.83 -7.68
N GLU A 369 -43.01 -2.83 -9.01
CA GLU A 369 -42.51 -3.99 -9.77
C GLU A 369 -41.06 -4.31 -9.43
N LEU A 370 -40.19 -3.31 -9.39
CA LEU A 370 -38.78 -3.49 -9.08
C LEU A 370 -38.59 -3.86 -7.60
N LYS A 371 -39.37 -3.26 -6.68
CA LYS A 371 -39.37 -3.59 -5.25
C LYS A 371 -39.61 -5.09 -5.01
N LYS A 372 -40.64 -5.66 -5.65
CA LYS A 372 -40.96 -7.10 -5.52
C LYS A 372 -39.80 -8.00 -5.94
N ARG A 373 -39.00 -7.59 -6.92
CA ARG A 373 -37.82 -8.34 -7.40
C ARG A 373 -36.61 -8.17 -6.48
N LEU A 374 -36.42 -6.97 -5.91
CA LEU A 374 -35.23 -6.65 -5.09
C LEU A 374 -35.34 -7.12 -3.64
N ILE A 375 -36.54 -7.13 -3.04
CA ILE A 375 -36.73 -7.47 -1.62
C ILE A 375 -36.16 -8.86 -1.25
N PRO A 376 -36.45 -9.96 -1.98
CA PRO A 376 -35.91 -11.28 -1.64
C PRO A 376 -34.38 -11.33 -1.69
N VAL A 377 -33.79 -10.70 -2.70
CA VAL A 377 -32.33 -10.62 -2.88
C VAL A 377 -31.69 -9.80 -1.75
N ARG A 378 -32.28 -8.64 -1.42
CA ARG A 378 -31.81 -7.76 -0.35
C ARG A 378 -31.82 -8.46 1.00
N ASP A 379 -32.93 -9.10 1.36
CA ASP A 379 -33.11 -9.70 2.67
C ASP A 379 -32.12 -10.86 2.85
N LYS A 380 -31.92 -11.68 1.81
CA LYS A 380 -30.88 -12.72 1.81
C LYS A 380 -29.46 -12.17 1.91
N VAL A 381 -29.14 -11.06 1.23
CA VAL A 381 -27.83 -10.40 1.36
C VAL A 381 -27.61 -9.89 2.78
N ARG A 382 -28.64 -9.37 3.45
CA ARG A 382 -28.57 -8.93 4.85
C ARG A 382 -28.35 -10.12 5.80
N GLU A 383 -29.05 -11.23 5.59
CA GLU A 383 -28.84 -12.47 6.35
C GLU A 383 -27.40 -12.98 6.22
N ILE A 384 -26.88 -13.11 4.99
CA ILE A 384 -25.51 -13.57 4.74
C ILE A 384 -24.48 -12.69 5.46
N ARG A 385 -24.66 -11.36 5.42
CA ARG A 385 -23.75 -10.42 6.09
C ARG A 385 -23.83 -10.54 7.61
N LYS A 386 -25.03 -10.67 8.16
CA LYS A 386 -25.23 -10.88 9.59
C LYS A 386 -24.54 -12.17 10.05
N ASP A 387 -24.69 -13.25 9.28
CA ASP A 387 -24.04 -14.54 9.55
C ASP A 387 -22.50 -14.43 9.46
N GLU A 388 -21.97 -13.69 8.48
CA GLU A 388 -20.53 -13.42 8.37
C GLU A 388 -19.98 -12.64 9.57
N GLU A 389 -20.69 -11.60 10.02
CA GLU A 389 -20.30 -10.81 11.20
C GLU A 389 -20.43 -11.61 12.50
N ASP A 390 -21.50 -12.39 12.66
CA ASP A 390 -21.71 -13.26 13.82
C ASP A 390 -20.63 -14.34 13.89
N ALA A 391 -20.23 -14.92 12.74
CA ALA A 391 -19.12 -15.87 12.64
C ALA A 391 -17.75 -15.23 12.97
N GLU A 392 -17.50 -13.99 12.55
CA GLU A 392 -16.27 -13.27 12.91
C GLU A 392 -16.24 -12.92 14.40
N ARG A 393 -17.38 -12.48 14.96
CA ARG A 393 -17.53 -12.22 16.41
C ARG A 393 -17.35 -13.50 17.22
N ALA A 394 -17.90 -14.63 16.76
CA ALA A 394 -17.70 -15.94 17.38
C ALA A 394 -16.21 -16.35 17.36
N ARG A 395 -15.51 -16.16 16.22
CA ARG A 395 -14.06 -16.42 16.12
C ARG A 395 -13.24 -15.56 17.08
N LYS A 396 -13.54 -14.25 17.16
CA LYS A 396 -12.87 -13.35 18.10
C LYS A 396 -13.07 -13.80 19.55
N ARG A 397 -14.29 -14.25 19.90
CA ARG A 397 -14.61 -14.82 21.22
C ARG A 397 -13.85 -16.13 21.49
N GLN A 398 -13.81 -17.06 20.53
CA GLN A 398 -13.08 -18.32 20.65
C GLN A 398 -11.57 -18.10 20.81
N LYS A 399 -10.97 -17.19 20.04
CA LYS A 399 -9.54 -16.84 20.19
C LYS A 399 -9.22 -16.22 21.54
N LEU A 400 -10.12 -15.38 22.06
CA LEU A 400 -9.95 -14.76 23.38
C LEU A 400 -10.10 -15.79 24.51
N ALA A 401 -11.07 -16.71 24.39
CA ALA A 401 -11.28 -17.80 25.32
C ALA A 401 -10.08 -18.76 25.34
N HIS A 402 -9.53 -19.11 24.18
CA HIS A 402 -8.31 -19.92 24.08
C HIS A 402 -7.12 -19.26 24.75
N ARG A 403 -6.86 -17.97 24.45
CA ARG A 403 -5.78 -17.21 25.08
C ARG A 403 -5.93 -17.15 26.60
N GLN A 404 -7.15 -16.95 27.10
CA GLN A 404 -7.43 -16.96 28.54
C GLN A 404 -7.20 -18.35 29.17
N GLU A 405 -7.48 -19.43 28.44
CA GLU A 405 -7.24 -20.79 28.91
C GLU A 405 -5.75 -21.16 28.89
N GLU A 406 -5.00 -20.71 27.87
CA GLU A 406 -3.54 -20.79 27.82
C GLU A 406 -2.90 -20.00 28.97
N ASP A 407 -3.35 -18.76 29.20
CA ASP A 407 -2.89 -17.94 30.32
C ASP A 407 -3.24 -18.59 31.68
N ARG A 408 -4.39 -19.27 31.77
CA ARG A 408 -4.78 -20.03 32.98
C ARG A 408 -3.94 -21.29 33.18
N LYS A 409 -3.58 -22.01 32.11
CA LYS A 409 -2.69 -23.18 32.17
C LYS A 409 -1.25 -22.76 32.49
N ALA A 410 -0.75 -21.68 31.89
CA ALA A 410 0.57 -21.12 32.18
C ALA A 410 0.70 -20.60 33.63
N ASN A 411 -0.38 -20.02 34.19
CA ASN A 411 -0.43 -19.65 35.60
C ASN A 411 -0.52 -20.87 36.53
N ALA A 412 -1.11 -21.98 36.10
CA ALA A 412 -1.15 -23.23 36.88
C ALA A 412 0.20 -23.95 36.89
N GLU A 413 0.97 -23.89 35.80
CA GLU A 413 2.30 -24.52 35.69
C GLU A 413 3.42 -23.72 36.37
N SER A 414 3.26 -22.41 36.53
CA SER A 414 4.28 -21.53 37.15
C SER A 414 4.24 -21.46 38.68
N GLY A 415 3.28 -22.14 39.33
CA GLY A 415 3.28 -22.35 40.79
C GLY A 415 3.23 -21.09 41.65
N GLN A 416 2.85 -19.93 41.10
CA GLN A 416 2.66 -18.71 41.88
C GLN A 416 1.25 -18.65 42.49
N PRO A 417 1.11 -18.30 43.78
CA PRO A 417 -0.21 -18.17 44.38
C PRO A 417 -0.93 -16.95 43.80
N ALA A 418 -2.13 -17.18 43.26
CA ALA A 418 -3.06 -16.12 42.93
C ALA A 418 -3.50 -15.41 44.21
N GLU A 419 -3.13 -14.14 44.38
CA GLU A 419 -3.65 -13.25 45.41
C GLU A 419 -4.80 -12.37 44.87
N PRO A 420 -5.69 -11.81 45.71
CA PRO A 420 -7.04 -12.35 45.84
C PRO A 420 -8.14 -11.53 45.11
N LEU A 421 -8.99 -12.23 44.36
CA LEU A 421 -10.30 -11.76 43.89
C LEU A 421 -11.30 -11.66 45.05
N GLN A 422 -11.23 -10.58 45.84
CA GLN A 422 -12.29 -10.20 46.79
C GLN A 422 -13.12 -8.98 46.38
N LYS A 423 -13.10 -8.58 45.09
CA LYS A 423 -13.98 -7.51 44.58
C LYS A 423 -14.89 -7.84 43.39
N LYS A 424 -14.94 -9.10 42.92
CA LYS A 424 -15.91 -9.52 41.88
C LYS A 424 -16.97 -10.53 42.32
N LYS A 425 -16.73 -11.28 43.40
CA LYS A 425 -17.73 -12.21 43.96
C LYS A 425 -18.96 -11.55 44.59
N LYS A 426 -19.01 -10.22 44.72
CA LYS A 426 -20.19 -9.50 45.20
C LYS A 426 -21.10 -8.91 44.11
N ALA A 427 -20.76 -9.08 42.83
CA ALA A 427 -21.57 -8.57 41.72
C ALA A 427 -22.26 -9.67 40.88
N GLU A 428 -21.82 -10.93 40.96
CA GLU A 428 -22.40 -12.03 40.16
C GLU A 428 -23.43 -12.90 40.90
N GLU A 429 -23.59 -12.75 42.21
CA GLU A 429 -24.63 -13.47 42.97
C GLU A 429 -26.02 -12.80 42.94
N ALA A 430 -26.22 -11.73 42.16
CA ALA A 430 -27.48 -10.98 42.13
C ALA A 430 -28.36 -11.18 40.87
N GLU A 431 -27.92 -11.89 39.83
CA GLU A 431 -28.72 -12.04 38.60
C GLU A 431 -28.91 -13.48 38.08
N ALA A 432 -28.51 -14.50 38.84
CA ALA A 432 -28.76 -15.91 38.48
C ALA A 432 -30.02 -16.50 39.15
N SER A 433 -31.11 -15.73 39.24
CA SER A 433 -32.42 -16.27 39.58
C SER A 433 -33.52 -15.70 38.67
N LYS A 434 -33.56 -16.16 37.42
CA LYS A 434 -34.81 -16.35 36.67
C LYS A 434 -34.59 -17.17 35.39
N SER A 435 -35.51 -18.11 35.20
CA SER A 435 -35.78 -18.97 34.04
C SER A 435 -34.69 -19.96 33.61
N SER A 436 -34.73 -21.11 34.26
CA SER A 436 -34.59 -22.41 33.62
C SER A 436 -35.68 -22.59 32.55
N ASP A 437 -35.29 -22.90 31.31
CA ASP A 437 -36.01 -23.90 30.52
C ASP A 437 -35.01 -24.70 29.68
N ARG A 438 -35.26 -26.01 29.65
CA ARG A 438 -34.42 -27.04 29.05
C ARG A 438 -34.56 -27.00 27.52
N ASP A 439 -33.46 -27.20 26.80
CA ASP A 439 -33.42 -28.24 25.76
C ASP A 439 -31.99 -28.63 25.35
N GLY A 440 -31.74 -29.94 25.39
CA GLY A 440 -30.83 -30.68 24.51
C GLY A 440 -29.33 -30.37 24.53
N ASP A 441 -28.64 -30.70 25.61
CA ASP A 441 -27.17 -30.76 25.64
C ASP A 441 -26.69 -32.00 24.84
N THR A 442 -26.60 -31.88 23.52
CA THR A 442 -25.63 -32.68 22.77
C THR A 442 -24.27 -32.10 23.10
N ALA A 443 -23.50 -32.79 23.93
CA ALA A 443 -22.07 -32.58 24.05
C ALA A 443 -21.46 -32.73 22.64
N MET A 444 -21.27 -31.61 21.95
CA MET A 444 -20.38 -31.54 20.81
C MET A 444 -18.99 -31.64 21.39
N ASP A 445 -18.35 -32.78 21.15
CA ASP A 445 -16.91 -32.91 21.28
C ASP A 445 -16.27 -31.76 20.50
N ASP A 446 -15.82 -30.72 21.21
CA ASP A 446 -15.06 -29.61 20.65
C ASP A 446 -13.66 -30.13 20.28
N VAL A 447 -13.63 -30.94 19.23
CA VAL A 447 -12.44 -31.21 18.45
C VAL A 447 -12.03 -29.88 17.85
N PHE A 448 -10.86 -29.38 18.25
CA PHE A 448 -10.23 -28.21 17.65
C PHE A 448 -10.12 -28.43 16.14
N LYS A 449 -11.06 -27.85 15.38
CA LYS A 449 -10.91 -27.68 13.94
C LYS A 449 -9.79 -26.69 13.71
N SER A 450 -8.82 -27.06 12.88
CA SER A 450 -7.71 -26.18 12.52
C SER A 450 -8.24 -24.89 11.87
N ASP A 451 -7.49 -23.77 11.97
CA ASP A 451 -7.85 -22.49 11.30
C ASP A 451 -8.16 -22.73 9.79
N GLU A 452 -7.54 -23.75 9.19
CA GLU A 452 -7.76 -24.17 7.81
C GLU A 452 -9.13 -24.80 7.51
N GLU A 453 -9.63 -25.66 8.40
CA GLU A 453 -10.91 -26.36 8.23
C GLU A 453 -12.08 -25.39 8.42
N TYR A 454 -11.95 -24.47 9.37
CA TYR A 454 -12.93 -23.40 9.59
C TYR A 454 -13.00 -22.44 8.39
N GLU A 455 -11.86 -22.07 7.82
CA GLU A 455 -11.82 -21.23 6.62
C GLU A 455 -12.35 -21.94 5.37
N ALA A 456 -12.22 -23.27 5.29
CA ALA A 456 -12.81 -24.08 4.24
C ALA A 456 -14.34 -24.18 4.39
N GLU A 457 -14.85 -24.40 5.61
CA GLU A 457 -16.28 -24.38 5.92
C GLU A 457 -16.90 -23.01 5.63
N ARG A 458 -16.22 -21.91 6.02
CA ARG A 458 -16.63 -20.54 5.70
C ARG A 458 -16.70 -20.30 4.20
N ARG A 459 -15.73 -20.80 3.43
CA ARG A 459 -15.73 -20.66 1.96
C ARG A 459 -16.83 -21.47 1.29
N ALA A 460 -17.07 -22.68 1.77
CA ALA A 460 -18.18 -23.51 1.30
C ALA A 460 -19.53 -22.86 1.62
N ALA A 461 -19.68 -22.28 2.82
CA ALA A 461 -20.86 -21.52 3.21
C ALA A 461 -21.07 -20.27 2.33
N ILE A 462 -20.01 -19.50 2.06
CA ILE A 462 -20.07 -18.33 1.17
C ILE A 462 -20.40 -18.74 -0.27
N LEU A 463 -19.82 -19.83 -0.78
CA LEU A 463 -20.12 -20.34 -2.13
C LEU A 463 -21.56 -20.83 -2.24
N LYS A 464 -22.06 -21.54 -1.23
CA LYS A 464 -23.45 -22.00 -1.16
C LYS A 464 -24.41 -20.81 -1.07
N ALA A 465 -24.11 -19.83 -0.22
CA ALA A 465 -24.87 -18.60 -0.09
C ALA A 465 -24.89 -17.79 -1.40
N LYS A 466 -23.78 -17.77 -2.15
CA LYS A 466 -23.74 -17.18 -3.50
C LYS A 466 -24.62 -17.93 -4.49
N GLN A 467 -24.59 -19.25 -4.48
CA GLN A 467 -25.44 -20.07 -5.37
C GLN A 467 -26.92 -19.83 -5.06
N GLU A 468 -27.31 -19.85 -3.79
CA GLU A 468 -28.67 -19.50 -3.34
C GLU A 468 -29.06 -18.06 -3.75
N LEU A 469 -28.13 -17.10 -3.68
CA LEU A 469 -28.36 -15.73 -4.12
C LEU A 469 -28.56 -15.64 -5.65
N PHE A 470 -27.78 -16.37 -6.44
CA PHE A 470 -27.91 -16.42 -7.89
C PHE A 470 -29.23 -17.05 -8.34
N GLU A 471 -29.73 -18.04 -7.60
CA GLU A 471 -31.03 -18.67 -7.87
C GLU A 471 -32.21 -17.74 -7.56
N LEU A 472 -32.04 -16.80 -6.62
CA LEU A 472 -33.05 -15.81 -6.25
C LEU A 472 -33.07 -14.57 -7.16
N ILE A 473 -32.05 -14.36 -7.99
CA ILE A 473 -32.01 -13.22 -8.93
C ILE A 473 -32.96 -13.51 -10.10
N ASP A 474 -33.87 -12.58 -10.35
CA ASP A 474 -34.79 -12.65 -11.49
C ASP A 474 -34.01 -12.76 -12.82
N PRO A 475 -34.36 -13.72 -13.71
CA PRO A 475 -33.66 -13.93 -14.97
C PRO A 475 -33.55 -12.67 -15.84
N SER A 476 -34.53 -11.76 -15.78
CA SER A 476 -34.51 -10.51 -16.54
C SER A 476 -33.45 -9.50 -16.05
N LEU A 477 -33.14 -9.50 -14.74
CA LEU A 477 -32.10 -8.68 -14.13
C LEU A 477 -30.72 -9.34 -14.20
N ALA A 478 -30.67 -10.67 -14.34
CA ALA A 478 -29.44 -11.41 -14.58
C ALA A 478 -28.87 -11.19 -15.99
N ILE A 479 -29.73 -10.92 -16.98
CA ILE A 479 -29.35 -10.63 -18.37
C ILE A 479 -28.65 -9.26 -18.50
N ASP A 480 -29.03 -8.28 -17.67
CA ASP A 480 -28.42 -6.95 -17.66
C ASP A 480 -27.30 -6.85 -16.61
N ASP A 481 -26.08 -7.23 -17.01
CA ASP A 481 -24.85 -7.13 -16.23
C ASP A 481 -24.53 -5.69 -15.76
N GLY A 482 -25.13 -4.68 -16.40
CA GLY A 482 -25.02 -3.27 -16.00
C GLY A 482 -25.97 -2.85 -14.86
N SER A 483 -26.96 -3.67 -14.53
CA SER A 483 -27.99 -3.36 -13.53
C SER A 483 -27.62 -3.80 -12.11
N ASN A 484 -28.12 -3.07 -11.10
CA ASN A 484 -28.02 -3.54 -9.72
C ASN A 484 -29.14 -4.55 -9.41
N GLN A 485 -28.75 -5.70 -8.87
CA GLN A 485 -29.63 -6.83 -8.58
C GLN A 485 -30.14 -6.87 -7.13
N SER A 486 -29.53 -6.10 -6.21
CA SER A 486 -29.80 -6.19 -4.76
C SER A 486 -30.48 -4.96 -4.15
N GLY A 487 -30.46 -3.81 -4.85
CA GLY A 487 -30.98 -2.54 -4.33
C GLY A 487 -30.14 -1.92 -3.20
N LEU A 488 -29.04 -2.57 -2.80
CA LEU A 488 -28.08 -2.05 -1.83
C LEU A 488 -26.87 -1.46 -2.55
N TYR A 489 -26.36 -0.35 -2.01
CA TYR A 489 -25.15 0.31 -2.49
C TYR A 489 -24.19 0.58 -1.35
N GLU A 490 -22.91 0.43 -1.61
CA GLU A 490 -21.83 0.73 -0.66
C GLU A 490 -21.07 1.97 -1.11
N LEU A 491 -20.79 2.87 -0.17
CA LEU A 491 -20.02 4.08 -0.45
C LEU A 491 -18.57 3.75 -0.86
N ARG A 492 -18.15 4.25 -2.03
CA ARG A 492 -16.80 4.05 -2.59
C ARG A 492 -15.98 5.32 -2.68
N GLY A 493 -16.62 6.45 -2.96
CA GLY A 493 -15.92 7.71 -3.21
C GLY A 493 -16.73 8.91 -2.75
N VAL A 494 -16.05 9.88 -2.14
CA VAL A 494 -16.63 11.13 -1.63
C VAL A 494 -15.79 12.30 -2.13
N ILE A 495 -16.40 13.21 -2.88
CA ILE A 495 -15.78 14.49 -3.23
C ILE A 495 -16.23 15.51 -2.21
N THR A 496 -15.28 16.20 -1.57
CA THR A 496 -15.56 17.26 -0.60
C THR A 496 -15.08 18.60 -1.11
N HIS A 497 -15.75 19.66 -0.68
CA HIS A 497 -15.43 21.05 -0.98
C HIS A 497 -15.42 21.88 0.29
N GLN A 498 -14.25 22.42 0.64
CA GLN A 498 -14.06 23.37 1.73
C GLN A 498 -14.07 24.79 1.17
N GLY A 499 -15.09 25.58 1.48
CA GLY A 499 -15.22 26.95 0.95
C GLY A 499 -16.66 27.44 0.92
N ALA A 500 -16.82 28.76 0.96
CA ALA A 500 -18.12 29.44 1.08
C ALA A 500 -18.85 29.63 -0.26
N SER A 501 -18.15 29.56 -1.39
CA SER A 501 -18.70 29.73 -2.74
C SER A 501 -18.18 28.64 -3.69
N ALA A 502 -18.78 28.49 -4.87
CA ALA A 502 -18.28 27.52 -5.86
C ALA A 502 -16.98 27.99 -6.55
N ASP A 503 -16.80 29.31 -6.63
CA ASP A 503 -15.69 29.96 -7.34
C ASP A 503 -14.45 30.14 -6.44
N SER A 504 -14.54 29.76 -5.16
CA SER A 504 -13.42 29.78 -4.21
C SER A 504 -13.53 28.65 -3.19
N GLY A 505 -12.42 27.99 -2.92
CA GLY A 505 -12.35 26.92 -1.92
C GLY A 505 -11.33 25.88 -2.30
N HIS A 506 -11.44 24.70 -1.71
CA HIS A 506 -10.54 23.59 -1.96
C HIS A 506 -11.31 22.28 -2.06
N TYR A 507 -11.06 21.51 -3.11
CA TYR A 507 -11.68 20.20 -3.30
C TYR A 507 -10.71 19.10 -2.92
N THR A 508 -11.19 18.10 -2.20
CA THR A 508 -10.43 16.88 -1.90
C THR A 508 -11.31 15.65 -2.13
N ALA A 509 -10.70 14.52 -2.46
CA ALA A 509 -11.41 13.28 -2.69
C ALA A 509 -11.05 12.24 -1.63
N TYR A 510 -12.04 11.49 -1.17
CA TYR A 510 -11.86 10.32 -0.33
C TYR A 510 -12.30 9.10 -1.12
N VAL A 511 -11.45 8.08 -1.26
CA VAL A 511 -11.77 6.85 -2.01
C VAL A 511 -11.49 5.65 -1.13
N LYS A 512 -12.43 4.72 -1.03
CA LYS A 512 -12.29 3.51 -0.22
C LYS A 512 -11.13 2.66 -0.74
N LYS A 513 -10.22 2.27 0.14
CA LYS A 513 -9.08 1.41 -0.21
C LYS A 513 -9.61 0.07 -0.72
N GLN A 514 -9.09 -0.39 -1.86
CA GLN A 514 -9.35 -1.76 -2.30
C GLN A 514 -8.57 -2.72 -1.39
N GLY A 515 -9.22 -3.75 -0.87
CA GLY A 515 -8.62 -4.69 0.07
C GLY A 515 -7.34 -5.33 -0.42
N ARG A 516 -6.44 -5.60 0.53
CA ARG A 516 -5.14 -6.22 0.27
C ARG A 516 -5.38 -7.60 -0.32
N LEU A 517 -4.69 -7.87 -1.42
CA LEU A 517 -4.69 -9.18 -2.04
C LEU A 517 -3.75 -10.08 -1.21
N VAL A 518 -4.30 -10.89 -0.33
CA VAL A 518 -3.59 -11.89 0.48
C VAL A 518 -3.44 -13.14 -0.37
N ASP A 519 -2.20 -13.64 -0.52
CA ASP A 519 -1.96 -14.93 -1.17
C ASP A 519 -2.64 -16.04 -0.34
N ASP A 520 -3.68 -16.63 -0.91
CA ASP A 520 -4.43 -17.75 -0.34
C ASP A 520 -4.29 -18.90 -1.32
N ALA A 521 -3.47 -19.90 -0.98
CA ALA A 521 -3.14 -21.06 -1.82
C ALA A 521 -4.37 -21.88 -2.26
N ARG A 522 -5.57 -21.51 -1.81
CA ARG A 522 -6.79 -22.28 -1.85
C ARG A 522 -7.96 -21.46 -2.46
N ALA A 523 -7.70 -20.26 -2.99
CA ALA A 523 -8.59 -19.51 -3.88
C ALA A 523 -8.36 -19.90 -5.36
N PRO A 524 -9.35 -19.80 -6.27
CA PRO A 524 -9.20 -20.27 -7.66
C PRO A 524 -8.05 -19.61 -8.44
N ASN A 525 -7.62 -18.41 -8.01
CA ASN A 525 -6.46 -17.67 -8.55
C ASN A 525 -5.32 -17.51 -7.54
N GLY A 526 -5.33 -18.24 -6.42
CA GLY A 526 -4.28 -18.20 -5.39
C GLY A 526 -4.26 -16.94 -4.51
N LYS A 527 -5.28 -16.07 -4.61
CA LYS A 527 -5.28 -14.72 -4.05
C LYS A 527 -6.68 -14.30 -3.54
N ARG A 528 -6.78 -13.78 -2.30
CA ARG A 528 -8.01 -13.32 -1.61
C ARG A 528 -7.91 -11.84 -1.28
N ARG A 529 -8.97 -11.05 -1.48
CA ARG A 529 -8.99 -9.64 -1.02
C ARG A 529 -9.55 -9.56 0.41
N GLU A 530 -8.77 -8.97 1.32
CA GLU A 530 -9.22 -8.61 2.68
C GLU A 530 -9.35 -7.09 2.75
N ASP A 531 -10.57 -6.58 2.96
CA ASP A 531 -10.83 -5.15 3.02
C ASP A 531 -10.51 -4.62 4.43
N ASP A 532 -9.45 -3.81 4.55
CA ASP A 532 -9.03 -3.16 5.82
C ASP A 532 -10.05 -2.13 6.35
N GLY A 533 -11.12 -1.82 5.61
CA GLY A 533 -12.10 -0.77 5.97
C GLY A 533 -11.58 0.67 5.87
N LYS A 534 -10.31 0.86 5.49
CA LYS A 534 -9.63 2.16 5.41
C LYS A 534 -9.91 2.91 4.11
N TRP A 535 -9.64 4.21 4.12
CA TRP A 535 -9.88 5.15 3.03
C TRP A 535 -8.61 5.90 2.64
N TRP A 536 -8.47 6.22 1.35
CA TRP A 536 -7.46 7.13 0.85
C TRP A 536 -8.02 8.53 0.77
N TRP A 537 -7.38 9.48 1.44
CA TRP A 537 -7.64 10.91 1.30
C TRP A 537 -6.65 11.52 0.31
N PHE A 538 -7.17 11.95 -0.85
CA PHE A 538 -6.44 12.63 -1.91
C PHE A 538 -6.62 14.14 -1.78
N ASN A 539 -5.57 14.79 -1.30
CA ASN A 539 -5.46 16.24 -1.24
C ASN A 539 -4.40 16.70 -2.25
N ASP A 540 -4.82 16.82 -3.51
CA ASP A 540 -3.95 17.07 -4.66
C ASP A 540 -2.77 16.07 -4.72
N ASP A 541 -1.54 16.54 -4.51
CA ASP A 541 -0.31 15.75 -4.53
C ASP A 541 -0.12 14.90 -3.27
N LYS A 542 -0.75 15.30 -2.16
CA LYS A 542 -0.64 14.63 -0.87
C LYS A 542 -1.72 13.57 -0.72
N VAL A 543 -1.29 12.32 -0.58
CA VAL A 543 -2.16 11.16 -0.35
C VAL A 543 -1.91 10.63 1.05
N THR A 544 -2.98 10.45 1.82
CA THR A 544 -2.91 9.95 3.21
C THR A 544 -3.99 8.89 3.45
N GLU A 545 -3.73 7.97 4.37
CA GLU A 545 -4.69 6.96 4.79
C GLU A 545 -5.54 7.50 5.95
N VAL A 546 -6.86 7.31 5.91
CA VAL A 546 -7.81 7.73 6.96
C VAL A 546 -8.82 6.63 7.27
N ASP A 547 -9.32 6.63 8.50
CA ASP A 547 -10.32 5.66 8.97
C ASP A 547 -11.75 6.03 8.56
N ALA A 548 -12.67 5.06 8.61
CA ALA A 548 -14.07 5.25 8.24
C ALA A 548 -14.80 6.31 9.11
N GLU A 549 -14.42 6.47 10.38
CA GLU A 549 -14.99 7.49 11.28
C GLU A 549 -14.78 8.91 10.75
N LYS A 550 -13.65 9.15 10.08
CA LYS A 550 -13.36 10.45 9.45
C LYS A 550 -14.36 10.75 8.34
N ILE A 551 -14.84 9.74 7.62
CA ILE A 551 -15.82 9.89 6.54
C ILE A 551 -17.19 10.33 7.08
N GLU A 552 -17.62 9.81 8.24
CA GLU A 552 -18.88 10.22 8.88
C GLU A 552 -18.85 11.70 9.31
N SER A 553 -17.67 12.21 9.65
CA SER A 553 -17.46 13.64 9.97
C SER A 553 -17.66 14.58 8.77
N LEU A 554 -17.63 14.05 7.53
CA LEU A 554 -17.82 14.82 6.29
C LEU A 554 -19.29 15.15 5.99
N SER A 555 -20.21 14.80 6.91
CA SER A 555 -21.62 15.17 6.87
C SER A 555 -21.86 16.68 7.00
N GLY A 556 -20.83 17.45 7.37
CA GLY A 556 -20.83 18.92 7.38
C GLY A 556 -21.46 19.55 8.63
N GLY A 557 -21.59 20.88 8.60
CA GLY A 557 -22.19 21.70 9.67
C GLY A 557 -21.25 22.03 10.84
N ALA A 558 -20.99 23.33 11.05
CA ALA A 558 -20.35 23.79 12.28
C ALA A 558 -21.34 23.63 13.46
N PRO A 559 -20.90 23.12 14.64
CA PRO A 559 -21.75 23.13 15.82
C PRO A 559 -22.10 24.57 16.20
N GLN A 560 -23.38 24.81 16.52
CA GLN A 560 -23.86 26.13 16.95
C GLN A 560 -23.09 26.57 18.21
N GLY A 561 -22.33 27.66 18.12
CA GLY A 561 -21.74 28.35 19.28
C GLY A 561 -20.21 28.41 19.36
N LEU A 562 -19.45 27.82 18.43
CA LEU A 562 -17.98 27.94 18.39
C LEU A 562 -17.52 28.85 17.24
N PRO A 563 -16.44 29.65 17.42
CA PRO A 563 -15.93 30.53 16.38
C PRO A 563 -15.48 29.72 15.16
N VAL A 564 -15.72 30.31 13.99
CA VAL A 564 -15.49 29.81 12.62
C VAL A 564 -13.98 29.63 12.33
N LEU A 565 -13.32 28.74 13.06
CA LEU A 565 -11.92 28.35 12.85
C LEU A 565 -11.77 26.85 12.56
N ALA A 566 -12.83 26.05 12.72
CA ALA A 566 -12.91 24.70 12.19
C ALA A 566 -13.69 24.74 10.87
N GLY A 567 -12.96 24.79 9.75
CA GLY A 567 -13.56 24.77 8.41
C GLY A 567 -14.39 23.51 8.21
N GLY A 568 -15.72 23.67 8.06
CA GLY A 568 -16.62 22.56 7.77
C GLY A 568 -16.26 21.92 6.43
N GLU A 569 -15.87 20.66 6.47
CA GLU A 569 -15.69 19.84 5.28
C GLU A 569 -17.08 19.42 4.78
N GLU A 570 -17.37 19.66 3.50
CA GLU A 570 -18.70 19.40 2.96
C GLU A 570 -18.65 18.53 1.72
N THR A 571 -19.49 17.51 1.72
CA THR A 571 -19.60 16.55 0.61
C THR A 571 -20.40 17.13 -0.57
N LYS A 572 -19.84 16.98 -1.78
CA LYS A 572 -20.45 17.36 -3.06
C LYS A 572 -21.04 16.19 -3.83
N MET A 573 -20.35 15.04 -3.85
CA MET A 573 -20.77 13.86 -4.60
C MET A 573 -20.43 12.58 -3.84
N LEU A 574 -21.37 11.65 -3.79
CA LEU A 574 -21.20 10.29 -3.29
C LEU A 574 -21.27 9.34 -4.48
N HIS A 575 -20.23 8.50 -4.60
CA HIS A 575 -20.22 7.39 -5.54
C HIS A 575 -20.42 6.10 -4.77
N ALA A 576 -21.49 5.36 -5.09
CA ALA A 576 -21.81 4.11 -4.43
C ALA A 576 -21.84 2.96 -5.45
N SER A 577 -21.17 1.85 -5.12
CA SER A 577 -21.10 0.66 -5.98
C SER A 577 -21.68 -0.56 -5.27
N ARG A 578 -22.13 -1.54 -6.04
CA ARG A 578 -22.38 -2.89 -5.51
C ARG A 578 -21.08 -3.52 -4.98
N ILE A 579 -21.19 -4.45 -4.03
CA ILE A 579 -20.14 -5.43 -3.71
C ILE A 579 -19.89 -6.33 -4.94
N PRO A 580 -18.72 -6.31 -5.60
CA PRO A 580 -18.36 -7.39 -6.49
C PRO A 580 -17.94 -8.58 -5.63
N PHE A 581 -18.75 -9.64 -5.59
CA PHE A 581 -18.19 -10.96 -5.35
C PHE A 581 -17.30 -11.27 -6.57
N ASN A 582 -16.00 -11.00 -6.43
CA ASN A 582 -15.06 -10.96 -7.54
C ASN A 582 -15.04 -12.25 -8.38
N ALA A 583 -14.96 -12.01 -9.69
CA ALA A 583 -15.04 -12.92 -10.80
C ALA A 583 -13.78 -13.79 -11.03
N LEU A 584 -13.99 -14.90 -11.72
CA LEU A 584 -12.98 -15.75 -12.36
C LEU A 584 -12.72 -15.29 -13.81
N PRO A 585 -11.46 -15.25 -14.31
CA PRO A 585 -11.16 -15.04 -15.72
C PRO A 585 -10.76 -16.34 -16.46
N SER A 586 -11.15 -16.50 -17.74
CA SER A 586 -10.53 -17.43 -18.71
C SER A 586 -10.19 -16.65 -19.99
N LEU A 587 -8.93 -16.41 -20.38
CA LEU A 587 -7.91 -17.27 -21.03
C LEU A 587 -8.20 -17.68 -22.49
N ARG A 588 -7.41 -17.11 -23.43
CA ARG A 588 -6.87 -17.63 -24.72
C ARG A 588 -6.01 -16.50 -25.32
N GLY A 589 -4.84 -16.64 -25.93
CA GLY A 589 -4.01 -17.76 -26.37
C GLY A 589 -2.95 -17.19 -27.35
N VAL A 590 -1.71 -17.65 -27.21
CA VAL A 590 -0.41 -17.19 -27.81
C VAL A 590 -0.30 -17.55 -29.32
N SER A 591 0.46 -16.86 -30.22
CA SER A 591 1.88 -17.17 -30.53
C SER A 591 2.47 -16.51 -31.82
N ARG A 592 3.80 -16.24 -31.77
CA ARG A 592 4.87 -16.29 -32.82
C ARG A 592 4.90 -15.22 -33.95
N SER A 593 6.02 -14.76 -34.52
CA SER A 593 7.49 -14.75 -34.25
C SER A 593 8.23 -14.20 -35.49
N LEU A 594 9.38 -13.50 -35.31
CA LEU A 594 10.54 -13.35 -36.24
C LEU A 594 10.30 -12.49 -37.53
N ARG A 595 11.22 -11.68 -38.07
CA ARG A 595 12.70 -11.64 -38.12
C ARG A 595 13.15 -10.31 -38.79
N ARG A 596 14.33 -9.78 -38.39
CA ARG A 596 15.47 -9.26 -39.21
C ARG A 596 15.19 -8.28 -40.39
N ASP A 597 15.93 -7.19 -40.65
CA ASP A 597 17.39 -7.00 -40.66
C ASP A 597 17.77 -5.53 -41.03
N LEU A 598 19.01 -5.15 -40.69
CA LEU A 598 19.95 -4.24 -41.40
C LEU A 598 19.96 -2.70 -41.20
N ILE A 599 21.14 -2.24 -40.77
CA ILE A 599 21.76 -0.88 -40.70
C ILE A 599 22.54 -0.64 -42.04
N PRO A 600 23.37 0.42 -42.30
CA PRO A 600 23.50 1.83 -41.86
C PRO A 600 23.74 2.84 -43.02
N SER A 601 23.81 4.15 -42.74
CA SER A 601 24.84 5.14 -43.21
C SER A 601 24.40 6.58 -42.86
N GLN A 602 25.10 7.34 -42.00
CA GLN A 602 26.33 8.15 -42.19
C GLN A 602 26.11 9.56 -42.79
N LEU A 603 26.39 10.59 -41.96
CA LEU A 603 27.02 11.91 -42.24
C LEU A 603 26.25 12.91 -43.14
N THR A 604 26.22 14.23 -42.96
CA THR A 604 27.24 15.23 -42.55
C THR A 604 26.59 16.63 -42.37
N SER A 605 27.17 17.47 -41.48
CA SER A 605 27.34 18.95 -41.47
C SER A 605 26.24 19.89 -42.04
N THR A 606 25.86 21.04 -41.46
CA THR A 606 26.70 22.26 -41.33
C THR A 606 25.89 23.37 -40.63
N ILE A 607 26.61 24.32 -40.02
CA ILE A 607 26.22 25.54 -39.31
C ILE A 607 25.92 26.69 -40.27
N VAL A 608 24.93 27.56 -40.01
CA VAL A 608 25.03 29.04 -40.15
C VAL A 608 24.06 29.74 -39.18
N ARG A 609 24.57 30.75 -38.46
CA ARG A 609 23.84 31.70 -37.60
C ARG A 609 23.58 33.03 -38.34
N ASN A 610 22.75 33.86 -37.70
CA ASN A 610 22.67 35.33 -37.74
C ASN A 610 21.75 35.94 -38.82
N SER A 611 21.01 37.03 -38.62
CA SER A 611 20.75 37.88 -37.44
C SER A 611 19.77 39.00 -37.85
N THR A 612 18.88 39.35 -36.91
CA THR A 612 18.33 40.67 -36.56
C THR A 612 17.75 41.65 -37.59
N THR A 613 16.51 42.03 -37.26
CA THR A 613 15.64 43.06 -37.82
C THR A 613 15.93 44.47 -37.29
N TYR A 614 15.50 45.44 -38.10
CA TYR A 614 15.62 46.89 -37.98
C TYR A 614 14.91 47.55 -36.77
N ALA A 615 15.42 48.76 -36.49
CA ALA A 615 15.00 49.72 -35.49
C ALA A 615 13.69 50.49 -35.83
N GLY A 616 13.06 51.03 -34.79
CA GLY A 616 12.01 52.05 -34.87
C GLY A 616 11.98 52.87 -33.57
N ASN A 617 12.34 54.15 -33.69
CA ASN A 617 12.61 55.11 -32.62
C ASN A 617 11.33 55.87 -32.23
N ASN A 618 11.17 56.27 -30.96
CA ASN A 618 10.51 57.55 -30.65
C ASN A 618 10.80 58.08 -29.22
N ASN A 619 11.25 59.34 -29.22
CA ASN A 619 11.42 60.35 -28.17
C ASN A 619 10.75 60.15 -26.80
N GLN A 620 11.49 60.42 -25.71
CA GLN A 620 11.33 61.64 -24.89
C GLN A 620 12.18 61.64 -23.60
N ARG A 621 12.79 62.81 -23.35
CA ARG A 621 13.11 63.47 -22.06
C ARG A 621 14.10 62.81 -21.08
N THR A 622 15.13 63.59 -20.80
CA THR A 622 16.21 63.38 -19.84
C THR A 622 15.72 63.33 -18.40
N LEU A 623 15.65 62.12 -17.84
CA LEU A 623 15.68 61.86 -16.40
C LEU A 623 17.03 61.19 -16.11
N GLN A 624 17.92 61.86 -15.37
CA GLN A 624 19.12 61.22 -14.86
C GLN A 624 18.71 59.99 -14.04
N SER A 625 19.15 58.85 -14.56
CA SER A 625 18.53 57.56 -14.32
C SER A 625 18.96 56.98 -12.98
N LYS A 626 18.03 56.90 -12.02
CA LYS A 626 18.13 56.04 -10.83
C LYS A 626 18.20 54.53 -11.18
N TRP A 627 18.09 54.19 -12.46
CA TRP A 627 18.08 52.82 -12.97
C TRP A 627 19.49 52.20 -13.01
N THR A 628 20.54 52.98 -13.28
CA THR A 628 21.93 52.46 -13.27
C THR A 628 22.36 52.01 -11.88
N ARG A 629 21.99 52.77 -10.84
CA ARG A 629 22.21 52.39 -9.44
C ARG A 629 21.38 51.16 -9.04
N ARG A 630 20.15 51.03 -9.54
CA ARG A 630 19.30 49.84 -9.29
C ARG A 630 19.81 48.60 -10.01
N ILE A 631 20.35 48.73 -11.22
CA ILE A 631 21.02 47.62 -11.93
C ILE A 631 22.30 47.24 -11.21
N PHE A 632 23.11 48.20 -10.78
CA PHE A 632 24.33 47.92 -10.04
C PHE A 632 24.04 47.16 -8.74
N TRP A 633 23.11 47.63 -7.91
CA TRP A 633 22.71 46.93 -6.69
C TRP A 633 21.98 45.61 -6.98
N GLY A 634 21.18 45.53 -8.04
CA GLY A 634 20.51 44.31 -8.47
C GLY A 634 21.50 43.23 -8.93
N LEU A 635 22.55 43.61 -9.66
CA LEU A 635 23.63 42.70 -10.06
C LEU A 635 24.52 42.33 -8.87
N LEU A 636 24.83 43.27 -7.97
CA LEU A 636 25.64 42.98 -6.79
C LEU A 636 24.91 42.03 -5.83
N PHE A 637 23.66 42.34 -5.45
CA PHE A 637 22.89 41.47 -4.56
C PHE A 637 22.39 40.21 -5.26
N GLY A 638 22.10 40.26 -6.56
CA GLY A 638 21.76 39.09 -7.36
C GLY A 638 22.94 38.13 -7.52
N SER A 639 24.15 38.64 -7.77
CA SER A 639 25.36 37.81 -7.84
C SER A 639 25.78 37.29 -6.47
N LEU A 640 25.72 38.12 -5.42
CA LEU A 640 25.99 37.69 -4.06
C LEU A 640 24.95 36.66 -3.59
N GLY A 641 23.67 36.87 -3.88
CA GLY A 641 22.58 35.92 -3.61
C GLY A 641 22.72 34.63 -4.41
N TYR A 642 23.12 34.70 -5.68
CA TYR A 642 23.41 33.52 -6.50
C TYR A 642 24.64 32.77 -5.98
N TYR A 643 25.71 33.45 -5.59
CA TYR A 643 26.94 32.80 -5.12
C TYR A 643 26.75 32.17 -3.73
N THR A 644 26.07 32.88 -2.82
CA THR A 644 25.72 32.35 -1.49
C THR A 644 24.69 31.22 -1.60
N GLY A 645 23.69 31.37 -2.46
CA GLY A 645 22.70 30.33 -2.77
C GLY A 645 23.33 29.11 -3.42
N LYS A 646 24.24 29.31 -4.38
CA LYS A 646 24.97 28.22 -5.04
C LYS A 646 25.89 27.49 -4.07
N LEU A 647 26.63 28.20 -3.21
CA LEU A 647 27.44 27.56 -2.16
C LEU A 647 26.58 26.77 -1.16
N GLY A 648 25.40 27.30 -0.81
CA GLY A 648 24.43 26.61 0.04
C GLY A 648 23.86 25.34 -0.61
N ILE A 649 23.47 25.44 -1.88
CA ILE A 649 22.93 24.33 -2.70
C ILE A 649 24.01 23.28 -2.96
N ASP A 650 25.22 23.67 -3.37
CA ASP A 650 26.32 22.74 -3.64
C ASP A 650 26.73 21.98 -2.36
N SER A 651 26.71 22.65 -1.18
CA SER A 651 26.93 21.98 0.11
C SER A 651 25.77 21.06 0.52
N PHE A 652 24.55 21.28 0.03
CA PHE A 652 23.37 20.48 0.36
C PHE A 652 23.14 19.30 -0.59
N PHE A 653 23.42 19.49 -1.89
CA PHE A 653 23.09 18.53 -2.96
C PHE A 653 24.32 17.82 -3.55
N HIS A 654 25.54 18.34 -3.33
CA HIS A 654 26.77 17.78 -3.90
C HIS A 654 27.90 17.65 -2.85
N PRO A 655 27.74 16.79 -1.83
CA PRO A 655 28.81 16.51 -0.88
C PRO A 655 30.02 15.89 -1.58
N ALA A 656 31.23 16.17 -1.08
CA ALA A 656 32.49 15.78 -1.72
C ALA A 656 32.54 14.27 -2.05
N GLU A 657 32.91 13.94 -3.28
CA GLU A 657 33.04 12.55 -3.71
C GLU A 657 34.18 11.84 -2.95
N PRO A 658 33.94 10.62 -2.41
CA PRO A 658 34.93 9.82 -1.70
C PRO A 658 36.18 9.61 -2.54
N GLY A 659 37.34 9.92 -1.97
CA GLY A 659 38.62 9.81 -2.67
C GLY A 659 38.99 11.02 -3.55
N SER A 660 38.14 12.04 -3.66
CA SER A 660 38.51 13.30 -4.28
C SER A 660 39.54 14.07 -3.44
N LYS A 661 40.29 15.01 -4.06
CA LYS A 661 41.22 15.90 -3.33
C LYS A 661 40.51 16.75 -2.27
N GLN A 662 39.23 17.06 -2.48
CA GLN A 662 38.40 17.82 -1.53
C GLN A 662 38.01 16.94 -0.33
N ASP A 663 37.60 15.69 -0.58
CA ASP A 663 37.30 14.71 0.46
C ASP A 663 38.52 14.43 1.35
N ALA A 664 39.70 14.24 0.77
CA ALA A 664 40.93 14.04 1.51
C ALA A 664 41.24 15.21 2.47
N LYS A 665 41.04 16.47 2.02
CA LYS A 665 41.22 17.67 2.87
C LYS A 665 40.20 17.73 4.00
N LEU A 666 38.93 17.38 3.72
CA LEU A 666 37.87 17.36 4.73
C LEU A 666 38.11 16.28 5.79
N LEU A 667 38.59 15.10 5.38
CA LEU A 667 39.00 14.02 6.29
C LEU A 667 40.20 14.43 7.16
N GLU A 668 41.22 15.06 6.57
CA GLU A 668 42.37 15.57 7.34
C GLU A 668 41.94 16.65 8.35
N TYR A 669 41.04 17.55 7.95
CA TYR A 669 40.47 18.54 8.83
C TYR A 669 39.66 17.90 9.96
N ALA A 670 38.85 16.87 9.67
CA ALA A 670 38.12 16.12 10.69
C ALA A 670 39.06 15.44 11.69
N ARG A 671 40.18 14.85 11.24
CA ARG A 671 41.20 14.26 12.13
C ARG A 671 41.81 15.31 13.06
N LYS A 672 42.22 16.47 12.53
CA LYS A 672 42.77 17.57 13.33
C LYS A 672 41.77 18.06 14.38
N LEU A 673 40.49 18.16 14.04
CA LEU A 673 39.45 18.54 15.00
C LEU A 673 39.23 17.46 16.07
N ALA A 674 39.28 16.18 15.70
CA ALA A 674 39.16 15.09 16.65
C ALA A 674 40.29 15.10 17.68
N ASP A 675 41.53 15.35 17.25
CA ASP A 675 42.70 15.43 18.13
C ASP A 675 42.63 16.59 19.15
N LEU A 676 41.84 17.62 18.86
CA LEU A 676 41.59 18.75 19.74
C LEU A 676 40.47 18.49 20.77
N LEU A 677 39.71 17.40 20.65
CA LEU A 677 38.63 17.09 21.57
C LEU A 677 39.19 16.76 22.97
N PRO A 678 38.72 17.43 24.04
CA PRO A 678 39.21 17.16 25.40
C PRO A 678 39.03 15.70 25.83
N TYR A 679 37.96 15.05 25.37
CA TYR A 679 37.69 13.64 25.69
C TYR A 679 38.69 12.69 25.03
N VAL A 680 39.08 12.95 23.78
CA VAL A 680 40.12 12.18 23.06
C VAL A 680 41.47 12.32 23.77
N GLN A 681 41.84 13.55 24.13
CA GLN A 681 43.09 13.81 24.83
C GLN A 681 43.13 13.12 26.20
N LYS A 682 42.00 13.10 26.92
CA LYS A 682 41.87 12.38 28.19
C LYS A 682 42.08 10.87 28.01
N LEU A 683 41.51 10.26 26.98
CA LEU A 683 41.69 8.82 26.71
C LEU A 683 43.13 8.49 26.32
N ARG A 684 43.81 9.35 25.55
CA ARG A 684 45.22 9.17 25.17
C ARG A 684 46.19 9.31 26.35
N LEU A 685 45.83 10.08 27.38
CA LEU A 685 46.63 10.23 28.59
C LEU A 685 46.50 9.03 29.54
N ASP A 686 45.45 8.22 29.39
CA ASP A 686 45.21 7.04 30.20
C ASP A 686 45.97 5.83 29.61
N PRO A 687 46.98 5.28 30.31
CA PRO A 687 47.78 4.17 29.79
C PRO A 687 46.99 2.85 29.68
N MET A 688 45.74 2.80 30.15
CA MET A 688 44.89 1.62 30.03
C MET A 688 44.18 1.49 28.67
N TYR A 689 44.23 2.52 27.83
CA TYR A 689 43.56 2.51 26.52
C TYR A 689 44.55 2.38 25.37
N ASP A 690 44.32 1.36 24.54
CA ASP A 690 44.99 1.20 23.24
C ASP A 690 44.18 1.91 22.15
N GLU A 691 44.83 2.71 21.31
CA GLU A 691 44.22 3.47 20.22
C GLU A 691 44.58 2.88 18.84
N TRP A 692 43.58 2.73 17.96
CA TRP A 692 43.80 2.39 16.54
C TRP A 692 42.69 2.91 15.63
N ASP A 693 42.95 2.94 14.32
CA ASP A 693 41.93 3.27 13.31
C ASP A 693 40.98 2.08 13.08
N ALA A 694 39.66 2.33 13.03
CA ALA A 694 38.63 1.27 13.04
C ALA A 694 38.75 0.17 11.96
N TYR A 695 39.46 0.45 10.86
CA TYR A 695 39.68 -0.48 9.74
C TYR A 695 41.16 -0.67 9.39
N GLU A 696 42.09 -0.39 10.31
CA GLU A 696 43.53 -0.40 10.06
C GLU A 696 44.04 -1.77 9.53
N ASP A 697 43.59 -2.86 10.16
CA ASP A 697 44.07 -4.23 9.88
C ASP A 697 43.28 -4.95 8.74
N ILE A 698 42.37 -4.25 8.08
CA ILE A 698 41.52 -4.84 7.02
C ILE A 698 42.11 -4.51 5.65
N THR A 699 42.16 -5.51 4.76
CA THR A 699 42.62 -5.32 3.38
C THR A 699 41.70 -4.36 2.62
N ASP A 700 42.24 -3.57 1.69
CA ASP A 700 41.41 -2.60 0.96
C ASP A 700 40.29 -3.27 0.13
N ALA A 701 40.52 -4.49 -0.36
CA ALA A 701 39.50 -5.30 -1.03
C ALA A 701 38.36 -5.73 -0.09
N ASP A 702 38.65 -6.02 1.17
CA ASP A 702 37.63 -6.35 2.17
C ASP A 702 36.92 -5.10 2.70
N LYS A 703 37.60 -3.94 2.72
CA LYS A 703 36.99 -2.65 3.09
C LYS A 703 35.86 -2.28 2.16
N GLU A 704 36.03 -2.47 0.85
CA GLU A 704 35.01 -2.17 -0.16
C GLU A 704 33.76 -3.04 -0.05
N ARG A 705 33.90 -4.28 0.45
CA ARG A 705 32.80 -5.24 0.61
C ARG A 705 31.95 -4.99 1.86
N ARG A 706 32.43 -4.18 2.81
CA ARG A 706 31.73 -3.87 4.07
C ARG A 706 31.02 -2.53 3.96
N LEU A 707 29.82 -2.46 4.54
CA LEU A 707 28.96 -1.27 4.47
C LEU A 707 29.64 -0.01 5.04
N THR A 708 30.25 -0.13 6.23
CA THR A 708 30.79 1.01 6.98
C THR A 708 32.16 1.50 6.48
N SER A 709 33.00 0.61 5.93
CA SER A 709 34.30 0.96 5.33
C SER A 709 34.30 1.15 3.81
N GLY A 710 33.22 0.74 3.13
CA GLY A 710 33.07 0.80 1.67
C GLY A 710 32.07 1.89 1.25
N PRO A 711 30.78 1.58 1.03
CA PRO A 711 29.77 2.55 0.60
C PRO A 711 29.65 3.79 1.49
N LEU A 712 29.85 3.64 2.82
CA LEU A 712 29.80 4.74 3.77
C LEU A 712 31.16 5.41 4.03
N LYS A 713 32.19 5.12 3.23
CA LYS A 713 33.51 5.75 3.35
C LYS A 713 33.49 7.22 2.95
N GLY A 714 34.35 8.01 3.60
CA GLY A 714 34.67 9.37 3.21
C GLY A 714 33.96 10.42 4.06
N SER A 715 34.30 11.68 3.81
CA SER A 715 33.83 12.84 4.60
C SER A 715 32.31 13.02 4.58
N ARG A 716 31.64 12.53 3.52
CA ARG A 716 30.19 12.56 3.38
C ARG A 716 29.46 11.43 4.14
N GLY A 717 30.14 10.32 4.41
CA GLY A 717 29.60 9.14 5.10
C GLY A 717 30.06 9.09 6.57
N LEU A 718 30.82 8.07 6.94
CA LEU A 718 31.55 8.00 8.21
C LEU A 718 32.89 8.73 8.06
N ALA A 719 32.87 10.03 8.34
CA ALA A 719 34.02 10.93 8.14
C ALA A 719 35.19 10.63 9.07
N TYR A 720 34.93 10.09 10.26
CA TYR A 720 35.96 9.75 11.24
C TYR A 720 35.44 8.63 12.15
N GLN A 721 36.29 7.63 12.42
CA GLN A 721 36.02 6.57 13.36
C GLN A 721 37.32 6.11 14.02
N ARG A 722 37.45 6.29 15.34
CA ARG A 722 38.64 5.94 16.12
C ARG A 722 38.25 5.08 17.32
N ILE A 723 38.97 3.99 17.51
CA ILE A 723 38.68 3.03 18.58
C ILE A 723 39.70 3.18 19.70
N PHE A 724 39.20 3.24 20.93
CA PHE A 724 39.96 3.17 22.17
C PHE A 724 39.49 1.95 22.95
N TRP A 725 40.40 1.03 23.23
CA TRP A 725 40.08 -0.22 23.92
C TRP A 725 40.77 -0.35 25.25
N ASN A 726 40.00 -0.72 26.27
CA ASN A 726 40.53 -1.05 27.59
C ASN A 726 40.40 -2.55 27.82
N ASP A 727 41.53 -3.25 27.85
CA ASP A 727 41.52 -4.71 27.97
C ASP A 727 41.12 -5.21 29.36
N VAL A 728 41.41 -4.44 30.41
CA VAL A 728 41.09 -4.79 31.81
C VAL A 728 39.58 -4.70 32.07
N GLN A 729 38.97 -3.61 31.61
CA GLN A 729 37.55 -3.34 31.82
C GLN A 729 36.66 -3.97 30.74
N LYS A 730 37.25 -4.43 29.62
CA LYS A 730 36.54 -4.88 28.41
C LYS A 730 35.55 -3.82 27.93
N VAL A 731 36.06 -2.59 27.82
CA VAL A 731 35.31 -1.41 27.39
C VAL A 731 35.90 -0.91 26.07
N CYS A 732 35.02 -0.64 25.12
CA CYS A 732 35.36 -0.02 23.84
C CYS A 732 34.74 1.37 23.78
N VAL A 733 35.56 2.38 23.47
CA VAL A 733 35.10 3.73 23.17
C VAL A 733 35.37 4.02 21.70
N ASN A 734 34.31 4.20 20.93
CA ASN A 734 34.37 4.50 19.52
C ASN A 734 33.96 5.96 19.27
N ILE A 735 34.89 6.76 18.75
CA ILE A 735 34.67 8.19 18.47
C ILE A 735 34.34 8.35 17.01
N VAL A 736 33.11 8.77 16.73
CA VAL A 736 32.52 8.80 15.39
C VAL A 736 32.14 10.22 14.99
N ARG A 737 32.36 10.53 13.71
CA ARG A 737 31.78 11.71 13.05
C ARG A 737 30.94 11.28 11.85
N PHE A 738 29.67 11.61 11.88
CA PHE A 738 28.72 11.37 10.80
C PHE A 738 28.74 12.53 9.80
N GLY A 739 28.81 12.24 8.51
CA GLY A 739 28.78 13.21 7.42
C GLY A 739 27.37 13.44 6.87
N ASP A 740 27.21 14.47 6.04
CA ASP A 740 25.89 14.95 5.62
C ASP A 740 25.09 13.93 4.78
N SER A 741 25.74 12.97 4.10
CA SER A 741 25.05 11.91 3.34
C SER A 741 24.51 10.78 4.23
N THR A 742 24.68 10.89 5.54
CA THR A 742 24.13 9.94 6.52
C THR A 742 22.79 10.38 7.12
N GLU A 743 22.27 11.51 6.66
CA GLU A 743 21.06 12.14 7.18
C GLU A 743 19.80 11.45 6.63
N GLY A 744 18.83 11.17 7.50
CA GLY A 744 17.50 10.69 7.12
C GLY A 744 16.47 11.82 7.02
N TRP A 745 16.62 12.83 7.87
CA TRP A 745 15.92 14.11 7.83
C TRP A 745 16.97 15.21 7.79
N PRO A 746 16.75 16.38 7.15
CA PRO A 746 17.77 17.42 7.05
C PRO A 746 18.43 17.73 8.41
N LYS A 747 19.76 17.58 8.47
CA LYS A 747 20.62 17.72 9.66
C LYS A 747 20.53 16.63 10.72
N ILE A 748 19.73 15.58 10.54
CA ILE A 748 19.56 14.48 11.51
C ILE A 748 20.03 13.16 10.90
N VAL A 749 21.01 12.53 11.54
CA VAL A 749 21.57 11.24 11.14
C VAL A 749 20.49 10.15 11.19
N HIS A 750 20.43 9.32 10.15
CA HIS A 750 19.46 8.25 10.01
C HIS A 750 19.59 7.22 11.14
N GLY A 751 18.47 6.84 11.77
CA GLY A 751 18.44 5.90 12.89
C GLY A 751 19.06 4.54 12.56
N GLY A 752 18.79 4.02 11.36
CA GLY A 752 19.41 2.77 10.89
C GLY A 752 20.94 2.84 10.81
N LEU A 753 21.53 4.01 10.51
CA LEU A 753 23.00 4.13 10.54
C LEU A 753 23.52 4.11 11.98
N LEU A 754 22.82 4.77 12.91
CA LEU A 754 23.18 4.74 14.32
C LEU A 754 23.14 3.30 14.86
N ALA A 755 22.12 2.52 14.47
CA ALA A 755 22.03 1.11 14.80
C ALA A 755 23.21 0.30 14.22
N THR A 756 23.60 0.53 12.96
CA THR A 756 24.76 -0.15 12.35
C THR A 756 26.07 0.14 13.09
N VAL A 757 26.32 1.41 13.44
CA VAL A 757 27.54 1.78 14.19
C VAL A 757 27.52 1.24 15.62
N LEU A 758 26.34 1.17 16.26
CA LEU A 758 26.17 0.54 17.57
C LEU A 758 26.44 -0.97 17.49
N ASP A 759 25.86 -1.68 16.52
CA ASP A 759 26.06 -3.11 16.31
C ASP A 759 27.55 -3.43 16.08
N GLU A 760 28.23 -2.64 15.25
CA GLU A 760 29.67 -2.82 15.01
C GLU A 760 30.49 -2.61 16.29
N THR A 761 30.17 -1.59 17.09
CA THR A 761 30.91 -1.29 18.33
C THR A 761 30.64 -2.34 19.41
N LEU A 762 29.40 -2.80 19.54
CA LEU A 762 28.99 -3.90 20.42
C LEU A 762 29.67 -5.21 20.01
N GLY A 763 29.72 -5.48 18.71
CA GLY A 763 30.38 -6.63 18.13
C GLY A 763 31.88 -6.67 18.43
N ARG A 764 32.57 -5.53 18.38
CA ARG A 764 34.00 -5.43 18.76
C ARG A 764 34.25 -5.89 20.21
N VAL A 765 33.39 -5.50 21.15
CA VAL A 765 33.48 -5.94 22.55
C VAL A 765 33.16 -7.42 22.68
N ALA A 766 32.05 -7.87 22.08
CA ALA A 766 31.58 -9.24 22.19
C ALA A 766 32.56 -10.25 21.58
N ILE A 767 33.04 -10.00 20.36
CA ILE A 767 33.92 -10.90 19.62
C ILE A 767 35.29 -11.04 20.31
N ARG A 768 35.77 -9.96 20.93
CA ARG A 768 37.04 -9.96 21.68
C ARG A 768 36.91 -10.55 23.08
N SER A 769 35.68 -10.72 23.57
CA SER A 769 35.38 -11.37 24.86
C SER A 769 35.25 -12.88 24.76
N VAL A 770 34.87 -13.42 23.59
CA VAL A 770 34.71 -14.87 23.39
C VAL A 770 36.02 -15.54 22.94
N PRO A 771 36.37 -16.75 23.43
CA PRO A 771 37.59 -17.44 23.04
C PRO A 771 37.69 -17.77 21.54
N ALA A 772 36.55 -17.88 20.86
CA ALA A 772 36.49 -18.21 19.43
C ALA A 772 36.87 -17.03 18.52
N HIS A 773 37.01 -15.81 19.06
CA HIS A 773 37.28 -14.58 18.29
C HIS A 773 36.40 -14.40 17.05
N THR A 774 35.14 -14.86 17.15
CA THR A 774 34.14 -14.79 16.08
C THR A 774 32.75 -14.81 16.70
N GLY A 775 31.74 -14.30 15.99
CA GLY A 775 30.37 -14.27 16.46
C GLY A 775 29.43 -13.56 15.50
N VAL A 776 28.13 -13.79 15.68
CA VAL A 776 27.05 -13.10 14.95
C VAL A 776 26.05 -12.50 15.93
N THR A 777 25.45 -11.38 15.54
CA THR A 777 24.38 -10.73 16.32
C THR A 777 23.12 -11.60 16.26
N ALA A 778 22.66 -12.10 17.41
CA ALA A 778 21.39 -12.84 17.51
C ALA A 778 20.21 -11.90 17.80
N HIS A 779 20.46 -10.84 18.57
CA HIS A 779 19.45 -9.85 18.94
C HIS A 779 20.13 -8.51 19.17
N LEU A 780 19.51 -7.44 18.68
CA LEU A 780 19.92 -6.05 18.90
C LEU A 780 18.68 -5.23 19.19
N ASP A 781 18.64 -4.60 20.36
CA ASP A 781 17.64 -3.61 20.75
C ASP A 781 18.30 -2.23 20.77
N VAL A 782 17.65 -1.22 20.18
CA VAL A 782 18.16 0.15 20.12
C VAL A 782 17.06 1.12 20.53
N THR A 783 17.31 1.85 21.61
CA THR A 783 16.45 2.92 22.12
C THR A 783 17.02 4.29 21.74
N TYR A 784 16.20 5.11 21.08
CA TYR A 784 16.58 6.47 20.64
C TYR A 784 16.00 7.52 21.59
N TYR A 785 16.85 8.33 22.21
CA TYR A 785 16.47 9.36 23.19
C TYR A 785 16.57 10.79 22.66
N SER A 786 17.50 11.08 21.75
CA SER A 786 17.70 12.43 21.21
C SER A 786 18.26 12.40 19.79
N PRO A 787 17.91 13.39 18.94
CA PRO A 787 18.37 13.43 17.57
C PRO A 787 19.89 13.65 17.51
N VAL A 788 20.55 12.90 16.63
CA VAL A 788 21.99 13.01 16.36
C VAL A 788 22.17 13.93 15.16
N VAL A 789 22.86 15.05 15.36
CA VAL A 789 23.11 16.06 14.32
C VAL A 789 24.34 15.67 13.49
N GLY A 790 24.19 15.71 12.16
CA GLY A 790 25.28 15.48 11.19
C GLY A 790 26.42 16.50 11.34
N GLY A 791 27.65 16.06 11.09
CA GLY A 791 28.86 16.89 11.13
C GLY A 791 29.48 17.06 12.52
N ALA A 792 28.81 16.65 13.61
CA ALA A 792 29.33 16.66 14.98
C ALA A 792 30.01 15.34 15.38
N PHE A 793 30.79 15.36 16.46
CA PHE A 793 31.46 14.19 17.02
C PHE A 793 30.65 13.57 18.15
N TYR A 794 30.58 12.25 18.18
CA TYR A 794 29.88 11.47 19.20
C TYR A 794 30.78 10.35 19.73
N ASN A 795 30.58 10.00 20.99
CA ASN A 795 31.28 8.91 21.64
C ASN A 795 30.31 7.75 21.83
N VAL A 796 30.63 6.59 21.29
CA VAL A 796 29.90 5.34 21.54
C VAL A 796 30.71 4.53 22.53
N ILE A 797 30.16 4.31 23.72
CA ILE A 797 30.82 3.58 24.81
C ILE A 797 30.12 2.24 24.94
N ALA A 798 30.84 1.15 24.67
CA ALA A 798 30.33 -0.22 24.74
C ALA A 798 31.03 -1.02 25.85
N THR A 799 30.26 -1.78 26.61
CA THR A 799 30.68 -2.56 27.78
C THR A 799 30.15 -3.99 27.69
N LEU A 800 30.90 -4.93 28.28
CA LEU A 800 30.51 -6.33 28.43
C LEU A 800 29.81 -6.56 29.76
N ASP A 801 28.65 -7.21 29.74
CA ASP A 801 28.02 -7.75 30.94
C ASP A 801 28.66 -9.09 31.30
N LYS A 802 29.57 -9.08 32.28
CA LYS A 802 30.35 -10.26 32.69
C LYS A 802 29.49 -11.33 33.38
N GLU A 803 28.37 -10.96 34.00
CA GLU A 803 27.55 -11.90 34.79
C GLU A 803 26.66 -12.75 33.90
N ARG A 804 26.14 -12.15 32.82
CA ARG A 804 25.23 -12.82 31.88
C ARG A 804 25.96 -13.52 30.72
N SER A 805 27.21 -13.15 30.47
CA SER A 805 27.99 -13.67 29.35
C SER A 805 28.62 -15.04 29.65
N THR A 806 28.76 -15.85 28.60
CA THR A 806 29.34 -17.20 28.60
C THR A 806 30.32 -17.34 27.43
N ASP A 807 31.10 -18.42 27.38
CA ASP A 807 32.09 -18.67 26.31
C ASP A 807 31.53 -18.65 24.88
N ARG A 808 30.21 -18.74 24.73
CA ARG A 808 29.51 -18.80 23.44
C ARG A 808 28.43 -17.75 23.24
N LYS A 809 28.11 -16.98 24.28
CA LYS A 809 27.07 -15.95 24.26
C LYS A 809 27.56 -14.73 25.02
N SER A 810 27.69 -13.59 24.37
CA SER A 810 28.10 -12.34 25.01
C SER A 810 26.96 -11.35 25.01
N TYR A 811 26.61 -10.87 26.20
CA TYR A 811 25.66 -9.78 26.40
C TYR A 811 26.45 -8.48 26.53
N VAL A 812 26.15 -7.53 25.65
CA VAL A 812 26.89 -6.28 25.53
C VAL A 812 25.92 -5.10 25.48
N THR A 813 26.30 -3.99 26.09
CA THR A 813 25.51 -2.75 26.11
C THR A 813 26.34 -1.58 25.62
N ALA A 814 25.73 -0.66 24.89
CA ALA A 814 26.39 0.52 24.36
C ALA A 814 25.53 1.77 24.55
N VAL A 815 26.20 2.90 24.76
CA VAL A 815 25.55 4.21 24.88
C VAL A 815 26.26 5.18 23.95
N LEU A 816 25.48 5.87 23.11
CA LEU A 816 25.94 6.97 22.26
C LEU A 816 25.69 8.30 22.97
N VAL A 817 26.76 9.06 23.21
CA VAL A 817 26.72 10.35 23.90
C VAL A 817 27.29 11.49 23.04
N ASP A 818 26.67 12.66 23.17
CA ASP A 818 27.17 13.97 22.71
C ASP A 818 28.45 14.35 23.48
N GLN A 819 29.27 15.24 22.90
CA GLN A 819 30.34 15.99 23.58
C GLN A 819 29.93 16.63 24.92
N LYS A 820 28.64 17.00 25.10
CA LYS A 820 28.09 17.52 26.36
C LYS A 820 27.67 16.44 27.36
N GLY A 821 27.86 15.15 27.03
CA GLY A 821 27.47 14.02 27.88
C GLY A 821 25.97 13.67 27.81
N LYS A 822 25.21 14.26 26.89
CA LYS A 822 23.80 13.91 26.67
C LYS A 822 23.70 12.56 25.97
N ILE A 823 22.89 11.65 26.51
CA ILE A 823 22.62 10.35 25.88
C ILE A 823 21.68 10.56 24.69
N CYS A 824 22.11 10.10 23.51
CA CYS A 824 21.32 10.16 22.28
C CYS A 824 20.70 8.80 21.95
N CYS A 825 21.44 7.71 22.10
CA CYS A 825 20.96 6.35 21.83
C CYS A 825 21.54 5.35 22.84
N LYS A 826 20.81 4.28 23.12
CA LYS A 826 21.28 3.12 23.89
C LYS A 826 21.05 1.86 23.06
N GLY A 827 22.04 0.98 22.99
CA GLY A 827 21.95 -0.33 22.33
C GLY A 827 22.22 -1.46 23.30
N GLU A 828 21.44 -2.53 23.24
CA GLU A 828 21.66 -3.77 23.97
C GLU A 828 21.66 -4.94 22.99
N ALA A 829 22.71 -5.76 23.00
CA ALA A 829 22.84 -6.84 22.02
C ALA A 829 23.32 -8.16 22.64
N LEU A 830 22.91 -9.24 21.99
CA LEU A 830 23.34 -10.60 22.25
C LEU A 830 24.10 -11.13 21.04
N PHE A 831 25.38 -11.42 21.23
CA PHE A 831 26.23 -12.06 20.23
C PHE A 831 26.41 -13.53 20.56
N VAL A 832 26.37 -14.39 19.53
CA VAL A 832 26.46 -15.85 19.71
C VAL A 832 27.46 -16.47 18.75
N VAL A 833 28.12 -17.55 19.21
CA VAL A 833 29.02 -18.39 18.39
C VAL A 833 28.26 -19.65 17.94
N PRO A 834 27.88 -19.77 16.65
CA PRO A 834 27.13 -20.92 16.14
C PRO A 834 27.84 -22.26 16.38
N LYS A 835 27.11 -23.36 16.62
CA LYS A 835 27.72 -24.68 16.86
C LYS A 835 28.19 -25.40 15.60
N ASN A 836 27.45 -25.24 14.50
CA ASN A 836 27.59 -26.08 13.31
C ASN A 836 28.09 -25.30 12.08
N ILE A 837 28.53 -24.06 12.26
CA ILE A 837 28.98 -23.19 11.17
C ILE A 837 30.41 -22.73 11.50
N PRO A 838 31.43 -23.17 10.74
CA PRO A 838 32.79 -22.69 10.92
C PRO A 838 32.87 -21.24 10.42
N LEU A 839 32.99 -20.29 11.34
CA LEU A 839 33.22 -18.88 11.03
C LEU A 839 34.72 -18.59 11.05
N ARG A 840 35.17 -17.72 10.13
CA ARG A 840 36.55 -17.22 10.15
C ARG A 840 36.73 -16.33 11.40
N PRO A 841 37.81 -16.52 12.19
CA PRO A 841 38.13 -15.59 13.27
C PRO A 841 38.43 -14.21 12.70
N LEU A 842 37.93 -13.16 13.37
CA LEU A 842 38.17 -11.78 12.98
C LEU A 842 39.56 -11.34 13.44
N VAL A 843 40.14 -10.35 12.75
CA VAL A 843 41.47 -9.80 13.06
C VAL A 843 41.53 -9.22 14.48
N GLU A 844 42.72 -9.20 15.08
CA GLU A 844 42.88 -8.80 16.50
C GLU A 844 42.41 -7.37 16.77
N ARG A 845 42.63 -6.41 15.86
CA ARG A 845 42.13 -5.03 15.96
C ARG A 845 40.88 -4.80 15.10
N PHE A 846 39.99 -5.80 15.08
CA PHE A 846 38.72 -5.74 14.36
C PHE A 846 37.92 -4.50 14.71
#